data_AF-A0A7W5TM52-F1
#
_entry.id   AF-A0A7W5TM52-F1
#
_cell.length_a   1.000
_cell.length_b   1.000
_cell.length_c   1.000
_cell.angle_alpha   90.00
_cell.angle_beta   90.00
_cell.angle_gamma   90.00
#
_symmetry.space_group_name_H-M   'P 1'
#
loop_
_entity.id
_entity.type
_entity.pdbx_description
1 polymer ?
#
loop_
_entity_poly.entity_id
_entity_poly.type
_entity_poly.pdbx_seq_one_letter_code
_entity_poly.pdbx_strand_id
1 'polypeptide(L)'
;MGHYFEWRGTRKAGHADTTVPFFREEYGDPTCIMGGEDTKFTFVDATFPALIAVSTSRDTGPGMNPALVDQCGWIDADAPRVRRVDQQALGSALLKPWHGAPAPAENRGPAVLATLDGWGPDAGRIYACIRESTAWDRNFPSALNPLPALRLRVYLSTSSGDSLLLANEPAAANTAISLGIAPIRITVNEVSPEGVTIEFERSSWRGSVALSGVTCDPAAQVATAASGELADAFVIDTAGDVRFNHFNGHGWELLPWQVIDGVKCDPQGGIAAISRHAGLVEVFVTDTEGLVRRRKRLGGGFSPVWETLPGGGLGAKTSLACAKIDEDSTLLCGVRPDRQVSRVEVIDQGLRGDWTSAPPRAVRHIGATTGAPIRGRIYGVDAANPDRSLWATPDIASPDAQSWGVVGKMSFDPATAITAAIPIGLNDAVVFGTTPLSLQLWKGAAWEEELLGAVLRQLSGGLSAFSRHKESLDIAFIDPAGQVNIASWSPDPDFKPAMSQYQGNSIVVLQASDGHFVQAKNGGGDGMGAEGELIGDWEKLRMLDLRTVTTDSGKQRRLVVFQTHDSHYVGAVGGGGSHLIAEATAIGPWETFYLDVSNSPRVTIQCIDESHFWTANNGGGAAVGADKTNPQDWETFVLGVQP
;
A
#
# COMPACT_ATOMS: atom_id res chain seq x y z
N MET A 1 13.90 40.31 16.31
CA MET A 1 12.43 40.22 16.26
C MET A 1 12.10 38.94 15.51
N GLY A 2 11.67 37.90 16.22
CA GLY A 2 11.12 36.68 15.63
C GLY A 2 9.62 36.82 15.49
N HIS A 3 9.02 36.24 14.46
CA HIS A 3 7.57 36.16 14.33
C HIS A 3 7.05 35.02 15.23
N TYR A 4 6.04 35.32 16.06
CA TYR A 4 5.27 34.33 16.81
C TYR A 4 3.92 34.09 16.11
N PHE A 5 3.33 32.91 16.27
CA PHE A 5 1.93 32.65 15.94
C PHE A 5 1.08 32.71 17.23
N GLU A 6 -0.06 33.41 17.19
CA GLU A 6 -1.05 33.46 18.28
C GLU A 6 -2.27 32.59 17.93
N TRP A 7 -2.83 31.88 18.91
CA TRP A 7 -4.11 31.18 18.78
C TRP A 7 -5.24 32.01 19.40
N ARG A 8 -6.26 32.37 18.60
CA ARG A 8 -7.54 32.90 19.10
C ARG A 8 -8.71 32.17 18.45
N GLY A 9 -9.16 31.08 19.07
CA GLY A 9 -10.36 30.36 18.63
C GLY A 9 -10.30 29.87 17.17
N THR A 10 -11.46 29.73 16.52
CA THR A 10 -11.62 29.00 15.23
C THR A 10 -11.29 29.80 13.96
N ARG A 11 -10.57 30.94 13.99
CA ARG A 11 -10.11 31.65 12.77
C ARG A 11 -8.74 32.33 12.94
N LYS A 12 -7.94 32.38 11.86
CA LYS A 12 -6.61 33.05 11.79
C LYS A 12 -6.75 34.55 11.47
N ALA A 13 -6.12 35.43 12.24
CA ALA A 13 -5.85 36.83 11.89
C ALA A 13 -4.60 37.33 12.65
N GLY A 14 -3.79 38.21 12.05
CA GLY A 14 -2.56 38.74 12.66
C GLY A 14 -2.46 40.26 12.62
N HIS A 15 -2.04 40.86 13.75
CA HIS A 15 -1.37 42.16 13.82
C HIS A 15 -0.43 42.19 15.05
N ALA A 16 0.78 42.75 14.90
CA ALA A 16 1.96 42.45 15.73
C ALA A 16 2.30 43.46 16.84
N ASP A 17 1.36 43.90 17.68
CA ASP A 17 1.63 45.00 18.64
C ASP A 17 1.22 44.77 20.11
N THR A 18 1.09 43.52 20.58
CA THR A 18 0.87 43.29 22.03
C THR A 18 1.67 42.12 22.59
N THR A 19 2.48 42.38 23.63
CA THR A 19 3.21 41.38 24.41
C THR A 19 2.36 40.84 25.57
N VAL A 20 2.17 39.53 25.63
CA VAL A 20 1.61 38.80 26.80
C VAL A 20 2.42 37.51 27.05
N PRO A 21 2.54 37.00 28.30
CA PRO A 21 3.38 35.86 28.64
C PRO A 21 2.80 34.51 28.14
N PHE A 22 3.66 33.59 27.70
CA PHE A 22 3.33 32.27 27.13
C PHE A 22 3.81 31.09 28.01
N PHE A 23 3.26 29.87 27.78
CA PHE A 23 3.48 28.68 28.62
C PHE A 23 4.10 27.45 27.93
N ARG A 24 4.51 27.52 26.65
CA ARG A 24 5.30 26.46 26.01
C ARG A 24 6.06 26.98 24.79
N GLU A 25 7.35 26.65 24.67
CA GLU A 25 8.14 26.80 23.44
C GLU A 25 8.25 25.42 22.77
N GLU A 26 7.71 25.27 21.56
CA GLU A 26 7.99 24.13 20.68
C GLU A 26 8.72 24.66 19.45
N TYR A 27 10.06 24.55 19.50
CA TYR A 27 10.94 24.91 18.40
C TYR A 27 11.09 23.69 17.48
N GLY A 28 10.24 23.58 16.46
CA GLY A 28 10.19 22.43 15.56
C GLY A 28 11.11 22.49 14.33
N ASP A 29 11.80 23.61 14.07
CA ASP A 29 12.68 23.74 12.90
C ASP A 29 13.88 24.68 13.18
N PRO A 30 15.13 24.19 13.21
CA PRO A 30 16.31 25.02 13.45
C PRO A 30 16.83 25.76 12.20
N THR A 31 16.13 25.72 11.07
CA THR A 31 16.62 26.32 9.80
C THR A 31 16.36 27.82 9.66
N CYS A 32 15.63 28.45 10.60
CA CYS A 32 15.33 29.88 10.58
C CYS A 32 16.04 30.63 11.71
N ILE A 33 17.28 31.05 11.46
CA ILE A 33 18.01 31.99 12.33
C ILE A 33 18.24 33.28 11.54
N MET A 34 17.54 34.35 11.90
CA MET A 34 17.83 35.69 11.39
C MET A 34 18.96 36.30 12.22
N GLY A 35 20.08 36.65 11.57
CA GLY A 35 21.14 37.42 12.21
C GLY A 35 20.61 38.77 12.69
N GLY A 36 20.73 39.05 13.99
CA GLY A 36 20.48 40.37 14.55
C GLY A 36 21.67 41.29 14.32
N GLU A 37 21.42 42.59 14.26
CA GLU A 37 22.49 43.59 14.34
C GLU A 37 23.27 43.41 15.65
N ASP A 38 24.59 43.37 15.53
CA ASP A 38 25.59 43.31 16.61
C ASP A 38 25.61 42.05 17.50
N THR A 39 26.31 41.01 17.01
CA THR A 39 27.20 40.08 17.78
C THR A 39 26.66 39.43 19.07
N LYS A 40 25.38 39.06 19.18
CA LYS A 40 24.86 38.35 20.36
C LYS A 40 24.14 37.05 20.03
N PHE A 41 24.89 36.04 19.60
CA PHE A 41 24.51 34.65 19.85
C PHE A 41 25.75 33.89 20.32
N THR A 42 25.66 33.29 21.51
CA THR A 42 26.64 32.32 22.01
C THR A 42 25.83 31.09 22.40
N PHE A 43 26.06 29.97 21.70
CA PHE A 43 25.48 28.69 22.09
C PHE A 43 26.24 28.18 23.32
N VAL A 44 25.51 27.78 24.36
CA VAL A 44 26.10 27.32 25.64
C VAL A 44 26.38 25.80 25.61
N ASP A 45 26.00 25.11 24.53
CA ASP A 45 26.21 23.67 24.35
C ASP A 45 27.37 23.38 23.38
N ALA A 46 28.35 22.60 23.85
CA ALA A 46 29.60 22.29 23.14
C ALA A 46 29.47 21.14 22.10
N THR A 47 28.29 20.54 21.95
CA THR A 47 28.07 19.39 21.05
C THR A 47 27.68 19.78 19.62
N PHE A 48 27.43 21.06 19.34
CA PHE A 48 27.09 21.52 18.00
C PHE A 48 28.36 21.74 17.13
N PRO A 49 28.47 21.13 15.94
CA PRO A 49 29.59 21.39 15.04
C PRO A 49 29.51 22.82 14.50
N ALA A 50 30.65 23.52 14.51
CA ALA A 50 30.77 24.87 13.96
C ALA A 50 30.39 24.88 12.48
N LEU A 51 29.23 25.46 12.15
CA LEU A 51 28.84 25.72 10.76
C LEU A 51 29.82 26.73 10.15
N ILE A 52 30.32 26.36 8.97
CA ILE A 52 31.33 27.06 8.17
C ILE A 52 30.95 28.53 7.96
N ALA A 53 31.96 29.40 8.07
CA ALA A 53 31.90 30.85 7.99
C ALA A 53 30.95 31.40 6.90
N VAL A 54 29.88 32.06 7.34
CA VAL A 54 28.99 32.81 6.45
C VAL A 54 29.52 34.24 6.35
N SER A 55 29.96 34.66 5.17
CA SER A 55 30.40 36.03 4.90
C SER A 55 29.22 37.00 5.04
N THR A 56 29.44 38.10 5.75
CA THR A 56 28.48 39.19 5.93
C THR A 56 28.14 39.88 4.60
N SER A 57 26.94 39.66 4.05
CA SER A 57 26.36 40.59 3.07
C SER A 57 25.47 41.59 3.81
N ARG A 58 25.84 42.88 3.72
CA ARG A 58 24.96 43.99 4.06
C ARG A 58 24.01 44.21 2.87
N ASP A 59 22.74 44.44 3.18
CA ASP A 59 21.67 44.96 2.32
C ASP A 59 20.90 44.02 1.37
N THR A 60 21.13 42.71 1.40
CA THR A 60 20.16 41.72 0.89
C THR A 60 20.15 40.51 1.81
N GLY A 61 19.29 40.53 2.84
CA GLY A 61 19.06 39.35 3.66
C GLY A 61 18.57 38.18 2.78
N PRO A 62 18.88 36.91 3.12
CA PRO A 62 18.28 35.78 2.43
C PRO A 62 16.77 35.93 2.52
N GLY A 63 16.11 35.99 1.35
CA GLY A 63 14.66 36.04 1.27
C GLY A 63 14.10 34.88 2.10
N MET A 64 13.22 35.20 3.05
CA MET A 64 12.62 34.24 3.96
C MET A 64 12.03 33.08 3.15
N ASN A 65 12.55 31.88 3.38
CA ASN A 65 11.88 30.66 2.99
C ASN A 65 10.80 30.39 4.05
N PRO A 66 9.50 30.51 3.75
CA PRO A 66 8.49 30.14 4.73
C PRO A 66 8.65 28.64 5.02
N ALA A 67 8.65 28.30 6.30
CA ALA A 67 8.79 26.94 6.79
C ALA A 67 7.87 25.97 6.03
N LEU A 68 8.35 24.74 5.88
CA LEU A 68 7.78 23.57 5.21
C LEU A 68 6.43 23.07 5.79
N VAL A 69 5.62 23.95 6.37
CA VAL A 69 4.32 23.63 6.98
C VAL A 69 3.24 24.46 6.32
N ASP A 70 2.61 23.81 5.35
CA ASP A 70 1.19 23.94 5.03
C ASP A 70 0.73 25.18 4.25
N GLN A 71 -0.44 25.02 3.65
CA GLN A 71 -1.30 25.98 2.97
C GLN A 71 -1.23 25.89 1.42
N CYS A 72 -2.26 25.31 0.82
CA CYS A 72 -3.01 25.98 -0.26
C CYS A 72 -4.18 26.80 0.33
N GLY A 73 -4.42 26.72 1.64
CA GLY A 73 -5.51 27.40 2.37
C GLY A 73 -5.41 28.94 2.52
N TRP A 74 -4.41 29.59 1.94
CA TRP A 74 -4.24 31.06 1.91
C TRP A 74 -4.73 31.74 0.62
N ILE A 75 -5.01 31.01 -0.46
CA ILE A 75 -5.70 31.59 -1.62
C ILE A 75 -7.18 31.25 -1.48
N ASP A 76 -7.99 32.30 -1.31
CA ASP A 76 -9.44 32.18 -1.34
C ASP A 76 -9.85 31.41 -2.61
N ALA A 77 -10.74 30.42 -2.49
CA ALA A 77 -11.20 29.65 -3.64
C ALA A 77 -11.90 30.53 -4.68
N ASP A 78 -12.40 31.69 -4.24
CA ASP A 78 -13.02 32.71 -5.08
C ASP A 78 -12.00 33.72 -5.65
N ALA A 79 -10.70 33.55 -5.37
CA ALA A 79 -9.68 34.45 -5.88
C ALA A 79 -9.54 34.32 -7.42
N PRO A 80 -9.32 35.43 -8.15
CA PRO A 80 -9.21 35.42 -9.62
C PRO A 80 -8.10 34.52 -10.19
N ARG A 81 -7.13 34.14 -9.35
CA ARG A 81 -6.00 33.27 -9.71
C ARG A 81 -6.31 31.77 -9.52
N VAL A 82 -7.51 31.45 -9.07
CA VAL A 82 -8.00 30.07 -8.90
C VAL A 82 -8.93 29.74 -10.05
N ARG A 83 -8.60 28.67 -10.77
CA ARG A 83 -9.48 28.08 -11.77
C ARG A 83 -10.30 26.98 -11.12
N ARG A 84 -11.60 27.23 -10.92
CA ARG A 84 -12.52 26.18 -10.51
C ARG A 84 -12.79 25.24 -11.69
N VAL A 85 -12.57 23.95 -11.48
CA VAL A 85 -12.87 22.89 -12.44
C VAL A 85 -14.28 22.39 -12.16
N ASP A 86 -15.07 22.25 -13.22
CA ASP A 86 -16.44 21.73 -13.12
C ASP A 86 -16.42 20.27 -12.66
N GLN A 87 -17.19 19.97 -11.61
CA GLN A 87 -17.23 18.63 -11.02
C GLN A 87 -17.89 17.57 -11.92
N GLN A 88 -18.84 17.98 -12.78
CA GLN A 88 -19.63 17.06 -13.60
C GLN A 88 -18.93 16.77 -14.93
N ALA A 89 -18.47 17.82 -15.61
CA ALA A 89 -17.79 17.69 -16.88
C ALA A 89 -16.35 17.22 -16.72
N LEU A 90 -15.71 17.56 -15.59
CA LEU A 90 -14.25 17.63 -15.49
C LEU A 90 -13.67 18.44 -16.66
N GLY A 91 -12.35 18.61 -16.76
CA GLY A 91 -11.78 19.35 -17.88
C GLY A 91 -10.43 20.00 -17.61
N SER A 92 -10.03 20.88 -18.53
CA SER A 92 -8.69 21.45 -18.54
C SER A 92 -8.56 22.79 -17.81
N ALA A 93 -7.38 23.03 -17.27
CA ALA A 93 -6.95 24.28 -16.67
C ALA A 93 -5.57 24.65 -17.17
N LEU A 94 -5.43 25.86 -17.73
CA LEU A 94 -4.13 26.46 -18.02
C LEU A 94 -3.62 27.17 -16.76
N LEU A 95 -2.50 26.69 -16.23
CA LEU A 95 -1.89 27.21 -15.01
C LEU A 95 -0.53 27.82 -15.28
N LYS A 96 -0.33 29.06 -14.82
CA LYS A 96 0.99 29.68 -14.82
C LYS A 96 1.85 29.10 -13.69
N PRO A 97 3.14 28.81 -13.98
CA PRO A 97 4.12 28.54 -12.93
C PRO A 97 4.19 29.68 -11.92
N TRP A 98 4.50 29.34 -10.68
CA TRP A 98 4.69 30.35 -9.63
C TRP A 98 5.77 29.95 -8.63
N HIS A 99 6.40 30.97 -8.07
CA HIS A 99 7.41 30.89 -7.02
C HIS A 99 6.90 31.56 -5.74
N GLY A 100 7.23 31.01 -4.57
CA GLY A 100 6.89 31.61 -3.28
C GLY A 100 5.38 31.70 -3.00
N ALA A 101 4.95 32.60 -2.11
CA ALA A 101 3.54 32.94 -1.91
C ALA A 101 3.15 34.13 -2.82
N PRO A 102 1.93 34.21 -3.37
CA PRO A 102 1.55 35.33 -4.21
C PRO A 102 1.30 36.57 -3.34
N ALA A 103 1.76 37.75 -3.76
CA ALA A 103 1.55 38.97 -3.01
C ALA A 103 0.04 39.31 -2.91
N PRO A 104 -0.51 39.63 -1.71
CA PRO A 104 -1.93 39.95 -1.54
C PRO A 104 -2.44 41.12 -2.39
N ALA A 105 -1.55 42.04 -2.77
CA ALA A 105 -1.85 43.22 -3.57
C ALA A 105 -1.93 42.96 -5.09
N GLU A 106 -1.54 41.76 -5.55
CA GLU A 106 -1.43 41.39 -6.97
C GLU A 106 -2.52 40.40 -7.41
N ASN A 107 -3.76 40.60 -6.96
CA ASN A 107 -4.91 39.72 -7.24
C ASN A 107 -5.46 39.81 -8.69
N ARG A 108 -4.67 40.29 -9.64
CA ARG A 108 -5.03 40.35 -11.06
C ARG A 108 -3.99 39.58 -11.87
N GLY A 109 -4.40 38.52 -12.56
CA GLY A 109 -3.51 37.73 -13.39
C GLY A 109 -4.08 36.36 -13.78
N PRO A 110 -3.37 35.61 -14.63
CA PRO A 110 -3.73 34.26 -15.03
C PRO A 110 -3.77 33.29 -13.82
N ALA A 111 -4.53 32.21 -13.97
CA ALA A 111 -4.66 31.20 -12.93
C ALA A 111 -3.31 30.53 -12.62
N VAL A 112 -3.03 30.28 -11.34
CA VAL A 112 -1.85 29.53 -10.87
C VAL A 112 -2.24 28.28 -10.08
N LEU A 113 -3.52 28.18 -9.73
CA LEU A 113 -4.12 27.11 -8.96
C LEU A 113 -5.40 26.65 -9.65
N ALA A 114 -5.61 25.34 -9.74
CA ALA A 114 -6.89 24.74 -10.08
C ALA A 114 -7.50 24.08 -8.85
N THR A 115 -8.82 24.18 -8.69
CA THR A 115 -9.56 23.53 -7.60
C THR A 115 -10.65 22.62 -8.13
N LEU A 116 -10.75 21.44 -7.52
CA LEU A 116 -11.82 20.49 -7.76
C LEU A 116 -12.47 20.13 -6.40
N ASP A 117 -13.65 20.67 -6.15
CA ASP A 117 -14.40 20.49 -4.90
C ASP A 117 -15.02 19.09 -4.82
N GLY A 118 -15.20 18.51 -3.62
CA GLY A 118 -16.06 17.32 -3.45
C GLY A 118 -15.51 15.99 -3.97
N TRP A 119 -14.26 15.97 -4.44
CA TRP A 119 -13.62 14.79 -5.04
C TRP A 119 -12.57 14.13 -4.13
N GLY A 120 -12.26 14.74 -2.99
CA GLY A 120 -11.46 14.13 -1.94
C GLY A 120 -12.30 13.28 -0.97
N PRO A 121 -11.66 12.48 -0.10
CA PRO A 121 -12.30 11.84 1.04
C PRO A 121 -13.18 12.84 1.82
N ASP A 122 -14.35 12.38 2.29
CA ASP A 122 -15.35 13.20 3.01
C ASP A 122 -15.82 14.45 2.23
N ALA A 123 -15.86 14.36 0.90
CA ALA A 123 -16.14 15.48 -0.01
C ALA A 123 -15.11 16.63 0.09
N GLY A 124 -13.86 16.30 0.44
CA GLY A 124 -12.73 17.23 0.46
C GLY A 124 -12.42 17.85 -0.91
N ARG A 125 -11.72 18.98 -0.90
CA ARG A 125 -11.29 19.71 -2.11
C ARG A 125 -9.89 19.31 -2.52
N ILE A 126 -9.67 19.17 -3.82
CA ILE A 126 -8.35 18.98 -4.43
C ILE A 126 -7.84 20.31 -4.97
N TYR A 127 -6.57 20.59 -4.73
CA TYR A 127 -5.85 21.74 -5.26
C TYR A 127 -4.70 21.26 -6.16
N ALA A 128 -4.61 21.75 -7.39
CA ALA A 128 -3.47 21.45 -8.28
C ALA A 128 -2.77 22.75 -8.69
N CYS A 129 -1.44 22.80 -8.61
CA CYS A 129 -0.67 23.96 -9.04
C CYS A 129 0.64 23.56 -9.70
N ILE A 130 1.22 24.51 -10.46
CA ILE A 130 2.50 24.33 -11.14
C ILE A 130 3.54 25.16 -10.42
N ARG A 131 4.45 24.50 -9.73
CA ARG A 131 5.55 25.15 -9.02
C ARG A 131 6.79 25.18 -9.88
N GLU A 132 7.50 26.29 -9.81
CA GLU A 132 8.82 26.41 -10.39
C GLU A 132 9.86 26.25 -9.29
N SER A 133 10.68 25.20 -9.39
CA SER A 133 11.69 24.83 -8.39
C SER A 133 12.62 25.99 -8.07
N THR A 134 12.93 26.16 -6.79
CA THR A 134 14.04 27.02 -6.37
C THR A 134 15.19 26.17 -5.83
N ALA A 135 16.42 26.68 -5.92
CA ALA A 135 17.62 26.01 -5.42
C ALA A 135 17.62 25.74 -3.89
N TRP A 136 16.57 26.18 -3.18
CA TRP A 136 16.39 26.08 -1.74
C TRP A 136 15.38 25.01 -1.31
N ASP A 137 14.77 24.31 -2.26
CA ASP A 137 13.82 23.22 -1.97
C ASP A 137 14.58 21.90 -1.64
N ARG A 138 14.25 21.27 -0.49
CA ARG A 138 14.78 19.95 -0.11
C ARG A 138 14.41 18.92 -1.20
N ASN A 139 15.38 18.09 -1.63
CA ASN A 139 15.29 17.12 -2.75
C ASN A 139 15.35 17.69 -4.18
N PHE A 140 15.96 18.86 -4.39
CA PHE A 140 16.29 19.38 -5.72
C PHE A 140 17.81 19.40 -5.98
N PRO A 141 18.27 19.24 -7.24
CA PRO A 141 19.69 19.37 -7.60
C PRO A 141 20.16 20.83 -7.46
N SER A 142 21.34 21.05 -6.84
CA SER A 142 21.88 22.39 -6.59
C SER A 142 22.74 22.95 -7.74
N ALA A 143 22.59 24.26 -7.98
CA ALA A 143 23.50 25.29 -8.52
C ALA A 143 24.34 25.08 -9.82
N LEU A 144 24.46 23.88 -10.39
CA LEU A 144 25.30 23.65 -11.58
C LEU A 144 24.53 23.32 -12.87
N ASN A 145 23.19 23.38 -12.87
CA ASN A 145 22.36 23.13 -14.07
C ASN A 145 21.20 24.15 -14.19
N PRO A 146 20.96 24.81 -15.35
CA PRO A 146 20.49 26.20 -15.36
C PRO A 146 19.03 26.41 -15.81
N LEU A 147 18.11 25.46 -15.56
CA LEU A 147 16.67 25.70 -15.75
C LEU A 147 15.87 25.19 -14.55
N PRO A 148 14.92 25.96 -14.02
CA PRO A 148 14.06 25.47 -12.96
C PRO A 148 13.08 24.43 -13.53
N ALA A 149 13.10 23.24 -12.94
CA ALA A 149 12.16 22.19 -13.32
C ALA A 149 10.76 22.57 -12.83
N LEU A 150 9.81 22.71 -13.75
CA LEU A 150 8.39 22.85 -13.42
C LEU A 150 7.90 21.55 -12.78
N ARG A 151 7.12 21.68 -11.71
CA ARG A 151 6.51 20.55 -11.01
C ARG A 151 5.02 20.74 -10.82
N LEU A 152 4.24 19.70 -11.13
CA LEU A 152 2.84 19.60 -10.77
C LEU A 152 2.75 19.15 -9.31
N ARG A 153 2.17 20.01 -8.46
CA ARG A 153 1.86 19.68 -7.06
C ARG A 153 0.36 19.60 -6.86
N VAL A 154 -0.07 18.55 -6.17
CA VAL A 154 -1.48 18.30 -5.88
C VAL A 154 -1.68 18.13 -4.38
N TYR A 155 -2.70 18.77 -3.84
CA TYR A 155 -3.02 18.78 -2.42
C TYR A 155 -4.48 18.42 -2.17
N LEU A 156 -4.76 17.80 -1.03
CA LEU A 156 -6.10 17.52 -0.53
C LEU A 156 -6.40 18.39 0.70
N SER A 157 -7.57 19.02 0.73
CA SER A 157 -8.15 19.61 1.93
C SER A 157 -8.63 18.53 2.88
N THR A 158 -8.19 18.57 4.12
CA THR A 158 -8.69 17.72 5.21
C THR A 158 -9.87 18.38 5.93
N SER A 159 -10.61 17.60 6.73
CA SER A 159 -11.74 18.08 7.53
C SER A 159 -11.35 19.03 8.67
N SER A 160 -10.09 18.97 9.13
CA SER A 160 -9.50 19.92 10.10
C SER A 160 -9.15 21.28 9.49
N GLY A 161 -9.17 21.39 8.16
CA GLY A 161 -8.75 22.59 7.42
C GLY A 161 -7.30 22.58 6.96
N ASP A 162 -6.55 21.51 7.24
CA ASP A 162 -5.15 21.35 6.81
C ASP A 162 -5.07 20.83 5.37
N SER A 163 -3.92 20.97 4.70
CA SER A 163 -3.70 20.47 3.34
C SER A 163 -2.65 19.34 3.27
N LEU A 164 -3.03 18.16 2.77
CA LEU A 164 -2.12 17.03 2.55
C LEU A 164 -1.54 17.07 1.13
N LEU A 165 -0.21 17.00 0.98
CA LEU A 165 0.43 16.85 -0.34
C LEU A 165 0.21 15.42 -0.87
N LEU A 166 -0.45 15.31 -2.02
CA LEU A 166 -0.74 14.04 -2.68
C LEU A 166 0.27 13.69 -3.78
N ALA A 167 0.81 14.69 -4.48
CA ALA A 167 1.72 14.47 -5.60
C ALA A 167 2.68 15.64 -5.80
N ASN A 168 3.89 15.34 -6.30
CA ASN A 168 4.94 16.31 -6.60
C ASN A 168 5.81 15.82 -7.77
N GLU A 169 5.23 15.81 -8.97
CA GLU A 169 5.86 15.24 -10.17
C GLU A 169 6.41 16.32 -11.11
N PRO A 170 7.40 16.01 -11.96
CA PRO A 170 7.79 16.88 -13.06
C PRO A 170 6.59 17.21 -13.96
N ALA A 171 6.37 18.50 -14.25
CA ALA A 171 5.35 18.93 -15.20
C ALA A 171 5.90 18.85 -16.62
N ALA A 172 5.92 17.64 -17.18
CA ALA A 172 6.33 17.39 -18.56
C ALA A 172 5.10 16.99 -19.42
N ALA A 173 5.09 17.38 -20.69
CA ALA A 173 3.98 17.05 -21.58
C ALA A 173 3.76 15.53 -21.67
N ASN A 174 2.49 15.12 -21.69
CA ASN A 174 2.02 13.74 -21.67
C ASN A 174 2.38 12.93 -20.41
N THR A 175 2.74 13.60 -19.31
CA THR A 175 2.82 12.95 -17.99
C THR A 175 1.45 12.99 -17.31
N ALA A 176 1.16 11.99 -16.48
CA ALA A 176 -0.10 11.95 -15.74
C ALA A 176 0.10 11.36 -14.34
N ILE A 177 -0.76 11.79 -13.41
CA ILE A 177 -0.74 11.35 -12.02
C ILE A 177 -2.14 10.92 -11.63
N SER A 178 -2.28 9.75 -11.02
CA SER A 178 -3.53 9.32 -10.39
C SER A 178 -3.43 9.51 -8.89
N LEU A 179 -4.42 10.16 -8.27
CA LEU A 179 -4.30 10.64 -6.89
C LEU A 179 -4.56 9.57 -5.81
N GLY A 180 -4.97 8.37 -6.21
CA GLY A 180 -5.14 7.20 -5.34
C GLY A 180 -6.31 7.32 -4.36
N ILE A 181 -6.22 8.26 -3.42
CA ILE A 181 -7.26 8.56 -2.41
C ILE A 181 -8.45 9.35 -2.97
N ALA A 182 -8.28 9.93 -4.15
CA ALA A 182 -9.34 10.58 -4.92
C ALA A 182 -9.44 9.89 -6.29
N PRO A 183 -10.65 9.63 -6.81
CA PRO A 183 -10.87 8.98 -8.10
C PRO A 183 -10.60 9.94 -9.27
N ILE A 184 -9.45 10.59 -9.27
CA ILE A 184 -9.03 11.63 -10.21
C ILE A 184 -7.63 11.31 -10.75
N ARG A 185 -7.52 11.44 -12.07
CA ARG A 185 -6.27 11.50 -12.81
C ARG A 185 -6.06 12.93 -13.29
N ILE A 186 -4.83 13.42 -13.20
CA ILE A 186 -4.42 14.72 -13.72
C ILE A 186 -3.34 14.49 -14.76
N THR A 187 -3.61 14.87 -16.01
CA THR A 187 -2.67 14.78 -17.13
C THR A 187 -2.11 16.16 -17.44
N VAL A 188 -0.81 16.25 -17.67
CA VAL A 188 -0.13 17.43 -18.20
C VAL A 188 -0.17 17.34 -19.72
N ASN A 189 -1.08 18.06 -20.36
CA ASN A 189 -1.29 17.98 -21.80
C ASN A 189 -0.19 18.73 -22.57
N GLU A 190 0.10 19.95 -22.14
CA GLU A 190 1.05 20.82 -22.84
C GLU A 190 1.82 21.67 -21.83
N VAL A 191 3.11 21.86 -22.12
CA VAL A 191 4.00 22.79 -21.41
C VAL A 191 4.45 23.84 -22.41
N SER A 192 4.03 25.09 -22.21
CA SER A 192 4.33 26.20 -23.12
C SER A 192 4.79 27.44 -22.33
N PRO A 193 5.32 28.48 -23.00
CA PRO A 193 5.60 29.77 -22.36
C PRO A 193 4.35 30.43 -21.75
N GLU A 194 3.16 30.07 -22.26
CA GLU A 194 1.88 30.56 -21.74
C GLU A 194 1.46 29.87 -20.44
N GLY A 195 2.06 28.74 -20.09
CA GLY A 195 1.81 28.01 -18.86
C GLY A 195 1.79 26.51 -19.11
N VAL A 196 1.26 25.77 -18.14
CA VAL A 196 1.06 24.33 -18.25
C VAL A 196 -0.43 24.04 -18.28
N THR A 197 -0.88 23.39 -19.33
CA THR A 197 -2.26 22.91 -19.44
C THR A 197 -2.35 21.57 -18.76
N ILE A 198 -3.16 21.49 -17.71
CA ILE A 198 -3.51 20.24 -17.03
C ILE A 198 -4.96 19.86 -17.33
N GLU A 199 -5.26 18.57 -17.32
CA GLU A 199 -6.59 18.01 -17.53
C GLU A 199 -6.96 17.08 -16.40
N PHE A 200 -8.15 17.28 -15.82
CA PHE A 200 -8.72 16.40 -14.80
C PHE A 200 -9.63 15.37 -15.46
N GLU A 201 -9.43 14.11 -15.12
CA GLU A 201 -10.23 12.98 -15.61
C GLU A 201 -10.65 12.10 -14.44
N ARG A 202 -11.76 11.39 -14.57
CA ARG A 202 -12.12 10.34 -13.61
C ARG A 202 -11.09 9.23 -13.69
N SER A 203 -10.70 8.71 -12.54
CA SER A 203 -9.86 7.52 -12.46
C SER A 203 -10.57 6.46 -11.65
N SER A 204 -10.62 5.24 -12.19
CA SER A 204 -11.04 4.07 -11.42
C SER A 204 -9.87 3.51 -10.59
N TRP A 205 -8.68 4.13 -10.68
CA TRP A 205 -7.54 3.81 -9.85
C TRP A 205 -7.75 4.25 -8.40
N ARG A 206 -7.30 3.43 -7.45
CA ARG A 206 -7.43 3.67 -6.01
C ARG A 206 -6.10 3.63 -5.26
N GLY A 207 -4.99 3.74 -5.99
CA GLY A 207 -3.65 3.73 -5.43
C GLY A 207 -3.04 2.33 -5.36
N SER A 208 -1.79 2.30 -4.90
CA SER A 208 -1.06 1.07 -4.60
C SER A 208 -0.42 1.15 -3.22
N VAL A 209 -0.39 0.02 -2.53
CA VAL A 209 0.34 -0.16 -1.29
C VAL A 209 1.48 -1.16 -1.48
N ALA A 210 2.65 -0.81 -0.99
CA ALA A 210 3.78 -1.72 -0.93
C ALA A 210 3.63 -2.63 0.30
N LEU A 211 3.66 -3.94 0.10
CA LEU A 211 3.64 -4.94 1.17
C LEU A 211 5.06 -5.15 1.70
N SER A 212 5.24 -4.95 3.00
CA SER A 212 6.51 -5.16 3.69
C SER A 212 6.66 -6.61 4.11
N GLY A 213 7.86 -6.99 4.57
CA GLY A 213 8.11 -8.30 5.16
C GLY A 213 8.54 -9.40 4.18
N VAL A 214 8.80 -9.07 2.91
CA VAL A 214 9.43 -9.96 1.93
C VAL A 214 10.24 -9.15 0.91
N THR A 215 11.30 -9.75 0.38
CA THR A 215 12.10 -9.21 -0.73
C THR A 215 12.27 -10.29 -1.79
N CYS A 216 11.96 -9.95 -3.03
CA CYS A 216 11.97 -10.86 -4.16
C CYS A 216 13.00 -10.41 -5.21
N ASP A 217 13.31 -11.31 -6.15
CA ASP A 217 13.95 -10.89 -7.40
C ASP A 217 12.99 -9.95 -8.16
N PRO A 218 13.45 -8.82 -8.75
CA PRO A 218 12.56 -7.92 -9.49
C PRO A 218 11.83 -8.56 -10.68
N ALA A 219 12.36 -9.66 -11.23
CA ALA A 219 11.72 -10.46 -12.28
C ALA A 219 10.93 -11.67 -11.72
N ALA A 220 10.79 -11.80 -10.41
CA ALA A 220 10.00 -12.85 -9.78
C ALA A 220 8.52 -12.76 -10.17
N GLN A 221 7.82 -13.88 -10.03
CA GLN A 221 6.38 -13.96 -10.20
C GLN A 221 5.66 -13.75 -8.85
N VAL A 222 4.41 -13.30 -8.93
CA VAL A 222 3.50 -13.16 -7.80
C VAL A 222 2.20 -13.86 -8.15
N ALA A 223 1.60 -14.54 -7.17
CA ALA A 223 0.31 -15.20 -7.34
C ALA A 223 -0.64 -14.78 -6.23
N THR A 224 -1.93 -14.68 -6.54
CA THR A 224 -2.96 -14.33 -5.59
C THR A 224 -4.18 -15.21 -5.76
N ALA A 225 -4.91 -15.44 -4.67
CA ALA A 225 -6.15 -16.19 -4.66
C ALA A 225 -7.17 -15.48 -3.77
N ALA A 226 -8.35 -15.16 -4.30
CA ALA A 226 -9.42 -14.52 -3.56
C ALA A 226 -10.54 -15.51 -3.22
N SER A 227 -11.09 -15.41 -2.02
CA SER A 227 -12.21 -16.21 -1.52
C SER A 227 -13.22 -15.29 -0.82
N GLY A 228 -14.13 -14.70 -1.58
CA GLY A 228 -15.01 -13.65 -1.06
C GLY A 228 -14.20 -12.39 -0.72
N GLU A 229 -14.40 -11.84 0.47
CA GLU A 229 -13.66 -10.65 0.93
C GLU A 229 -12.22 -10.94 1.38
N LEU A 230 -11.85 -12.22 1.49
CA LEU A 230 -10.51 -12.66 1.87
C LEU A 230 -9.64 -12.86 0.63
N ALA A 231 -8.34 -12.67 0.78
CA ALA A 231 -7.37 -13.04 -0.26
C ALA A 231 -6.06 -13.54 0.34
N ASP A 232 -5.31 -14.26 -0.47
CA ASP A 232 -4.02 -14.85 -0.16
C ASP A 232 -3.03 -14.42 -1.26
N ALA A 233 -1.83 -13.96 -0.88
CA ALA A 233 -0.75 -13.62 -1.81
C ALA A 233 0.47 -14.51 -1.57
N PHE A 234 1.11 -14.91 -2.67
CA PHE A 234 2.25 -15.81 -2.67
C PHE A 234 3.35 -15.30 -3.58
N VAL A 235 4.59 -15.46 -3.14
CA VAL A 235 5.80 -15.16 -3.92
C VAL A 235 6.88 -16.19 -3.64
N ILE A 236 7.90 -16.23 -4.49
CA ILE A 236 9.16 -16.93 -4.19
C ILE A 236 10.17 -15.85 -3.83
N ASP A 237 10.77 -15.93 -2.65
CA ASP A 237 11.76 -14.94 -2.21
C ASP A 237 13.14 -15.15 -2.88
N THR A 238 14.08 -14.26 -2.61
CA THR A 238 15.45 -14.34 -3.14
C THR A 238 16.23 -15.60 -2.72
N ALA A 239 15.79 -16.30 -1.66
CA ALA A 239 16.37 -17.56 -1.20
C ALA A 239 15.68 -18.80 -1.81
N GLY A 240 14.70 -18.60 -2.69
CA GLY A 240 13.94 -19.68 -3.31
C GLY A 240 12.88 -20.30 -2.39
N ASP A 241 12.54 -19.64 -1.28
CA ASP A 241 11.48 -20.06 -0.37
C ASP A 241 10.12 -19.51 -0.82
N VAL A 242 9.08 -20.35 -0.74
CA VAL A 242 7.71 -19.91 -1.00
C VAL A 242 7.20 -19.14 0.21
N ARG A 243 6.80 -17.90 -0.02
CA ARG A 243 6.30 -16.96 0.98
C ARG A 243 4.81 -16.71 0.82
N PHE A 244 4.13 -16.46 1.92
CA PHE A 244 2.69 -16.24 1.98
C PHE A 244 2.31 -15.05 2.87
N ASN A 245 1.33 -14.26 2.43
CA ASN A 245 0.65 -13.24 3.22
C ASN A 245 -0.86 -13.30 2.97
N HIS A 246 -1.65 -12.97 3.98
CA HIS A 246 -3.10 -13.06 3.98
C HIS A 246 -3.75 -11.67 4.04
N PHE A 247 -4.86 -11.50 3.34
CA PHE A 247 -5.78 -10.39 3.50
C PHE A 247 -7.05 -10.89 4.19
N ASN A 248 -7.33 -10.33 5.36
CA ASN A 248 -8.37 -10.80 6.27
C ASN A 248 -9.72 -10.08 6.16
N GLY A 249 -9.93 -9.27 5.11
CA GLY A 249 -11.11 -8.41 4.97
C GLY A 249 -10.84 -6.94 5.28
N HIS A 250 -9.83 -6.63 6.10
CA HIS A 250 -9.54 -5.26 6.55
C HIS A 250 -8.12 -4.77 6.22
N GLY A 251 -7.18 -5.68 6.00
CA GLY A 251 -5.80 -5.35 5.63
C GLY A 251 -4.93 -6.58 5.38
N TRP A 252 -3.75 -6.36 4.80
CA TRP A 252 -2.70 -7.38 4.69
C TRP A 252 -1.97 -7.58 6.02
N GLU A 253 -1.53 -8.79 6.34
CA GLU A 253 -0.82 -9.05 7.61
C GLU A 253 0.53 -8.31 7.66
N LEU A 254 0.84 -7.72 8.82
CA LEU A 254 2.02 -6.89 9.06
C LEU A 254 3.30 -7.68 9.39
N LEU A 255 3.19 -8.99 9.61
CA LEU A 255 4.33 -9.86 9.91
C LEU A 255 5.18 -10.12 8.66
N PRO A 256 6.47 -10.49 8.82
CA PRO A 256 7.22 -11.09 7.73
C PRO A 256 6.41 -12.19 7.08
N TRP A 257 6.47 -12.26 5.74
CA TRP A 257 5.68 -13.24 5.01
C TRP A 257 6.06 -14.65 5.47
N GLN A 258 5.06 -15.46 5.74
CA GLN A 258 5.26 -16.80 6.28
C GLN A 258 5.92 -17.71 5.25
N VAL A 259 6.86 -18.54 5.68
CA VAL A 259 7.48 -19.55 4.82
C VAL A 259 6.58 -20.79 4.73
N ILE A 260 6.32 -21.26 3.51
CA ILE A 260 5.69 -22.56 3.26
C ILE A 260 6.79 -23.59 2.97
N ASP A 261 7.37 -24.15 4.02
CA ASP A 261 8.55 -25.02 3.95
C ASP A 261 8.33 -26.32 3.16
N GLY A 262 9.39 -26.98 2.68
CA GLY A 262 9.35 -28.29 2.05
C GLY A 262 9.41 -28.29 0.52
N VAL A 263 9.67 -27.14 -0.11
CA VAL A 263 10.03 -27.02 -1.53
C VAL A 263 11.07 -25.91 -1.69
N LYS A 264 12.01 -26.10 -2.61
CA LYS A 264 12.92 -25.04 -3.07
C LYS A 264 12.67 -24.76 -4.53
N CYS A 265 12.59 -23.48 -4.86
CA CYS A 265 12.29 -22.99 -6.19
C CYS A 265 13.41 -22.07 -6.69
N ASP A 266 13.42 -21.81 -8.00
CA ASP A 266 14.17 -20.68 -8.53
C ASP A 266 13.47 -19.37 -8.09
N PRO A 267 14.19 -18.30 -7.68
CA PRO A 267 13.58 -17.02 -7.32
C PRO A 267 12.72 -16.37 -8.41
N GLN A 268 12.96 -16.71 -9.68
CA GLN A 268 12.14 -16.29 -10.83
C GLN A 268 11.15 -17.40 -11.26
N GLY A 269 10.88 -18.35 -10.36
CA GLY A 269 10.13 -19.55 -10.65
C GLY A 269 8.66 -19.32 -10.93
N GLY A 270 8.03 -20.31 -11.58
CA GLY A 270 6.60 -20.30 -11.81
C GLY A 270 5.83 -20.40 -10.51
N ILE A 271 4.87 -19.51 -10.29
CA ILE A 271 3.92 -19.56 -9.17
C ILE A 271 2.53 -19.16 -9.65
N ALA A 272 1.52 -19.92 -9.23
CA ALA A 272 0.11 -19.64 -9.52
C ALA A 272 -0.74 -20.04 -8.31
N ALA A 273 -1.83 -19.32 -8.05
CA ALA A 273 -2.70 -19.61 -6.93
C ALA A 273 -4.16 -19.43 -7.33
N ILE A 274 -5.05 -20.22 -6.74
CA ILE A 274 -6.49 -20.15 -6.99
C ILE A 274 -7.26 -20.52 -5.74
N SER A 275 -8.44 -19.93 -5.59
CA SER A 275 -9.46 -20.42 -4.67
C SER A 275 -10.53 -21.12 -5.46
N ARG A 276 -10.77 -22.41 -5.20
CA ARG A 276 -11.90 -23.13 -5.83
C ARG A 276 -13.19 -22.74 -5.13
N HIS A 277 -13.31 -22.95 -3.84
CA HIS A 277 -14.47 -22.54 -3.04
C HIS A 277 -14.03 -21.80 -1.78
N ALA A 278 -15.00 -21.27 -1.04
CA ALA A 278 -14.75 -20.66 0.26
C ALA A 278 -13.93 -21.60 1.16
N GLY A 279 -12.80 -21.10 1.66
CA GLY A 279 -11.92 -21.82 2.59
C GLY A 279 -10.91 -22.78 1.98
N LEU A 280 -10.81 -22.90 0.64
CA LEU A 280 -9.75 -23.66 -0.05
C LEU A 280 -8.95 -22.75 -0.98
N VAL A 281 -7.67 -22.57 -0.66
CA VAL A 281 -6.69 -21.96 -1.56
C VAL A 281 -5.65 -23.02 -1.96
N GLU A 282 -5.35 -23.11 -3.26
CA GLU A 282 -4.29 -23.95 -3.78
C GLU A 282 -3.19 -23.05 -4.37
N VAL A 283 -1.95 -23.35 -4.01
CA VAL A 283 -0.75 -22.73 -4.61
C VAL A 283 0.05 -23.78 -5.34
N PHE A 284 0.45 -23.43 -6.56
CA PHE A 284 1.26 -24.23 -7.46
C PHE A 284 2.59 -23.51 -7.68
N VAL A 285 3.70 -24.24 -7.56
CA VAL A 285 5.03 -23.72 -7.86
C VAL A 285 5.80 -24.69 -8.75
N THR A 286 6.79 -24.21 -9.50
CA THR A 286 7.82 -25.09 -10.07
C THR A 286 9.04 -25.14 -9.17
N ASP A 287 9.46 -26.35 -8.80
CA ASP A 287 10.74 -26.52 -8.10
C ASP A 287 11.94 -26.27 -9.04
N THR A 288 13.15 -26.37 -8.49
CA THR A 288 14.40 -26.13 -9.24
C THR A 288 14.61 -27.07 -10.43
N GLU A 289 13.90 -28.19 -10.49
CA GLU A 289 13.93 -29.13 -11.61
C GLU A 289 12.83 -28.86 -12.65
N GLY A 290 11.93 -27.92 -12.37
CA GLY A 290 10.78 -27.60 -13.22
C GLY A 290 9.56 -28.50 -12.97
N LEU A 291 9.58 -29.33 -11.93
CA LEU A 291 8.41 -30.13 -11.54
C LEU A 291 7.38 -29.26 -10.83
N VAL A 292 6.11 -29.44 -11.17
CA VAL A 292 5.03 -28.72 -10.52
C VAL A 292 4.76 -29.33 -9.15
N ARG A 293 4.76 -28.47 -8.13
CA ARG A 293 4.41 -28.80 -6.75
C ARG A 293 3.13 -28.07 -6.35
N ARG A 294 2.24 -28.77 -5.65
CA ARG A 294 0.98 -28.22 -5.12
C ARG A 294 0.97 -28.23 -3.60
N ARG A 295 0.48 -27.15 -3.00
CA ARG A 295 0.10 -27.08 -1.57
C ARG A 295 -1.33 -26.56 -1.45
N LYS A 296 -2.10 -27.10 -0.52
CA LYS A 296 -3.48 -26.66 -0.25
C LYS A 296 -3.52 -25.95 1.10
N ARG A 297 -4.32 -24.90 1.21
CA ARG A 297 -4.66 -24.22 2.47
C ARG A 297 -6.14 -24.40 2.75
N LEU A 298 -6.45 -24.97 3.93
CA LEU A 298 -7.80 -25.29 4.39
C LEU A 298 -7.96 -24.76 5.83
N GLY A 299 -9.03 -24.01 6.10
CA GLY A 299 -9.37 -23.58 7.47
C GLY A 299 -8.27 -22.78 8.19
N GLY A 300 -7.43 -22.07 7.43
CA GLY A 300 -6.34 -21.24 7.96
C GLY A 300 -4.94 -21.86 7.90
N GLY A 301 -4.81 -23.19 7.75
CA GLY A 301 -3.54 -23.92 7.74
C GLY A 301 -3.22 -24.60 6.41
N PHE A 302 -1.93 -24.86 6.14
CA PHE A 302 -1.48 -25.57 4.94
C PHE A 302 -1.47 -27.09 5.14
N SER A 303 -1.71 -27.84 4.06
CA SER A 303 -1.46 -29.28 3.99
C SER A 303 -0.02 -29.59 4.41
N PRO A 304 0.26 -30.77 5.01
CA PRO A 304 1.56 -31.03 5.61
C PRO A 304 2.70 -31.20 4.59
N VAL A 305 2.38 -31.56 3.34
CA VAL A 305 3.36 -31.85 2.29
C VAL A 305 3.05 -31.12 1.00
N TRP A 306 4.10 -30.87 0.21
CA TRP A 306 4.01 -30.47 -1.19
C TRP A 306 3.81 -31.72 -2.06
N GLU A 307 2.69 -31.79 -2.76
CA GLU A 307 2.38 -32.86 -3.70
C GLU A 307 3.04 -32.61 -5.06
N THR A 308 3.65 -33.63 -5.65
CA THR A 308 4.21 -33.53 -7.01
C THR A 308 3.14 -33.83 -8.05
N LEU A 309 2.96 -32.91 -8.99
CA LEU A 309 2.12 -33.11 -10.18
C LEU A 309 3.04 -33.43 -11.38
N PRO A 310 3.23 -34.70 -11.74
CA PRO A 310 4.22 -35.11 -12.73
C PRO A 310 3.85 -34.65 -14.16
N GLY A 311 4.86 -34.46 -15.01
CA GLY A 311 4.68 -34.12 -16.43
C GLY A 311 4.89 -32.64 -16.74
N GLY A 312 4.22 -32.15 -17.79
CA GLY A 312 4.24 -30.74 -18.22
C GLY A 312 5.50 -30.31 -18.96
N GLY A 313 6.66 -30.89 -18.65
CA GLY A 313 7.94 -30.55 -19.29
C GLY A 313 8.31 -29.07 -19.13
N LEU A 314 7.92 -28.49 -18.00
CA LEU A 314 8.14 -27.09 -17.66
C LEU A 314 9.58 -26.88 -17.18
N GLY A 315 10.06 -25.65 -17.29
CA GLY A 315 11.35 -25.25 -16.68
C GLY A 315 11.13 -24.58 -15.33
N ALA A 316 12.19 -24.49 -14.52
CA ALA A 316 12.14 -23.86 -13.20
C ALA A 316 11.65 -22.41 -13.22
N LYS A 317 11.90 -21.65 -14.30
CA LYS A 317 11.48 -20.26 -14.52
C LYS A 317 10.25 -20.11 -15.43
N THR A 318 9.37 -21.12 -15.47
CA THR A 318 8.19 -21.09 -16.34
C THR A 318 7.21 -20.00 -15.90
N SER A 319 6.48 -19.40 -16.85
CA SER A 319 5.27 -18.64 -16.51
C SER A 319 4.15 -19.65 -16.21
N LEU A 320 3.55 -19.54 -15.03
CA LEU A 320 2.49 -20.44 -14.57
C LEU A 320 1.19 -19.65 -14.38
N ALA A 321 0.06 -20.23 -14.77
CA ALA A 321 -1.26 -19.65 -14.55
C ALA A 321 -2.28 -20.74 -14.24
N CYS A 322 -3.32 -20.39 -13.49
CA CYS A 322 -4.40 -21.31 -13.19
C CYS A 322 -5.76 -20.62 -13.22
N ALA A 323 -6.79 -21.39 -13.53
CA ALA A 323 -8.17 -20.93 -13.54
C ALA A 323 -9.09 -22.01 -12.96
N LYS A 324 -9.97 -21.62 -12.04
CA LYS A 324 -11.10 -22.45 -11.61
C LYS A 324 -11.98 -22.82 -12.82
N ILE A 325 -12.26 -24.11 -12.98
CA ILE A 325 -13.23 -24.62 -13.96
C ILE A 325 -14.60 -24.77 -13.27
N ASP A 326 -14.60 -25.41 -12.11
CA ASP A 326 -15.74 -25.59 -11.22
C ASP A 326 -15.25 -25.74 -9.75
N GLU A 327 -16.11 -26.15 -8.83
CA GLU A 327 -15.73 -26.31 -7.42
C GLU A 327 -14.75 -27.48 -7.20
N ASP A 328 -14.70 -28.44 -8.14
CA ASP A 328 -13.97 -29.69 -8.01
C ASP A 328 -12.67 -29.70 -8.85
N SER A 329 -12.56 -28.80 -9.83
CA SER A 329 -11.40 -28.77 -10.73
C SER A 329 -10.87 -27.39 -11.11
N THR A 330 -9.56 -27.38 -11.36
CA THR A 330 -8.78 -26.22 -11.77
C THR A 330 -8.02 -26.56 -13.04
N LEU A 331 -8.02 -25.67 -14.02
CA LEU A 331 -7.10 -25.70 -15.14
C LEU A 331 -5.76 -25.13 -14.68
N LEU A 332 -4.68 -25.89 -14.83
CA LEU A 332 -3.32 -25.43 -14.64
C LEU A 332 -2.63 -25.37 -16.00
N CYS A 333 -1.94 -24.27 -16.29
CA CYS A 333 -1.16 -24.12 -17.50
C CYS A 333 0.22 -23.49 -17.21
N GLY A 334 1.18 -23.84 -18.06
CA GLY A 334 2.56 -23.38 -17.98
C GLY A 334 3.20 -23.24 -19.35
N VAL A 335 4.27 -22.45 -19.44
CA VAL A 335 5.06 -22.28 -20.67
C VAL A 335 6.30 -23.16 -20.62
N ARG A 336 6.41 -24.10 -21.56
CA ARG A 336 7.58 -24.98 -21.67
C ARG A 336 8.81 -24.22 -22.18
N PRO A 337 10.04 -24.74 -21.98
CA PRO A 337 11.27 -24.11 -22.50
C PRO A 337 11.28 -23.91 -24.03
N ASP A 338 10.55 -24.75 -24.77
CA ASP A 338 10.33 -24.61 -26.22
C ASP A 338 9.25 -23.57 -26.60
N ARG A 339 8.76 -22.82 -25.60
CA ARG A 339 7.72 -21.80 -25.70
C ARG A 339 6.36 -22.32 -26.17
N GLN A 340 6.11 -23.62 -25.97
CA GLN A 340 4.79 -24.20 -26.14
C GLN A 340 4.01 -24.11 -24.82
N VAL A 341 2.72 -23.81 -24.89
CA VAL A 341 1.84 -23.87 -23.72
C VAL A 341 1.53 -25.33 -23.41
N SER A 342 1.69 -25.74 -22.17
CA SER A 342 1.23 -27.03 -21.66
C SER A 342 0.14 -26.81 -20.61
N ARG A 343 -0.91 -27.63 -20.63
CA ARG A 343 -2.05 -27.51 -19.71
C ARG A 343 -2.54 -28.87 -19.21
N VAL A 344 -3.13 -28.88 -18.03
CA VAL A 344 -3.73 -30.06 -17.41
C VAL A 344 -4.88 -29.64 -16.48
N GLU A 345 -5.86 -30.51 -16.30
CA GLU A 345 -6.89 -30.33 -15.28
C GLU A 345 -6.42 -30.97 -13.97
N VAL A 346 -6.55 -30.23 -12.87
CA VAL A 346 -6.17 -30.63 -11.52
C VAL A 346 -7.43 -30.74 -10.67
N ILE A 347 -7.56 -31.87 -9.98
CA ILE A 347 -8.64 -32.18 -9.04
C ILE A 347 -8.06 -32.51 -7.66
N ASP A 348 -8.91 -32.78 -6.68
CA ASP A 348 -8.43 -33.05 -5.33
C ASP A 348 -7.45 -34.22 -5.22
N GLN A 349 -7.64 -35.26 -6.03
CA GLN A 349 -6.80 -36.47 -6.07
C GLN A 349 -5.52 -36.33 -6.92
N GLY A 350 -5.26 -35.16 -7.52
CA GLY A 350 -4.10 -34.91 -8.36
C GLY A 350 -4.50 -34.52 -9.78
N LEU A 351 -3.85 -35.08 -10.79
CA LEU A 351 -4.13 -34.79 -12.19
C LEU A 351 -5.36 -35.55 -12.70
N ARG A 352 -6.23 -34.86 -13.45
CA ARG A 352 -7.28 -35.46 -14.27
C ARG A 352 -6.77 -35.56 -15.72
N GLY A 353 -6.10 -36.68 -16.02
CA GLY A 353 -5.49 -36.94 -17.33
C GLY A 353 -4.05 -36.42 -17.45
N ASP A 354 -3.52 -36.48 -18.68
CA ASP A 354 -2.15 -36.09 -18.97
C ASP A 354 -2.05 -34.60 -19.35
N TRP A 355 -0.85 -34.05 -19.20
CA TRP A 355 -0.51 -32.75 -19.75
C TRP A 355 -0.66 -32.75 -21.27
N THR A 356 -1.37 -31.77 -21.79
CA THR A 356 -1.58 -31.58 -23.22
C THR A 356 -0.90 -30.31 -23.70
N SER A 357 -0.32 -30.36 -24.88
CA SER A 357 0.21 -29.16 -25.53
C SER A 357 -0.93 -28.38 -26.18
N ALA A 358 -0.99 -27.08 -25.92
CA ALA A 358 -1.85 -26.14 -26.61
C ALA A 358 -1.02 -25.27 -27.58
N PRO A 359 -1.56 -24.85 -28.74
CA PRO A 359 -1.02 -23.71 -29.49
C PRO A 359 -1.00 -22.44 -28.61
N PRO A 360 -0.42 -21.29 -29.01
CA PRO A 360 0.55 -21.08 -30.08
C PRO A 360 1.98 -21.51 -29.68
N ARG A 361 2.92 -21.42 -30.61
CA ARG A 361 4.37 -21.53 -30.37
C ARG A 361 4.92 -20.13 -30.12
N ALA A 362 5.91 -19.99 -29.23
CA ALA A 362 6.57 -18.72 -28.88
C ALA A 362 5.89 -17.84 -27.81
N VAL A 363 5.01 -18.42 -26.99
CA VAL A 363 4.44 -17.73 -25.81
C VAL A 363 5.53 -17.50 -24.77
N ARG A 364 5.54 -16.32 -24.15
CA ARG A 364 6.45 -15.98 -23.04
C ARG A 364 5.72 -15.92 -21.70
N HIS A 365 4.56 -15.28 -21.67
CA HIS A 365 3.74 -15.08 -20.48
C HIS A 365 2.31 -15.52 -20.76
N ILE A 366 1.68 -16.11 -19.74
CA ILE A 366 0.30 -16.60 -19.79
C ILE A 366 -0.54 -16.04 -18.64
N GLY A 367 -1.83 -15.87 -18.89
CA GLY A 367 -2.85 -15.62 -17.87
C GLY A 367 -4.02 -16.57 -18.08
N ALA A 368 -4.87 -16.77 -17.07
CA ALA A 368 -6.03 -17.64 -17.20
C ALA A 368 -7.25 -17.06 -16.47
N THR A 369 -8.46 -17.29 -17.00
CA THR A 369 -9.73 -16.87 -16.40
C THR A 369 -10.75 -18.01 -16.36
N THR A 370 -11.76 -17.83 -15.51
CA THR A 370 -12.75 -18.83 -15.05
C THR A 370 -14.13 -18.69 -15.70
N GLY A 371 -14.29 -17.81 -16.70
CA GLY A 371 -15.56 -17.08 -16.93
C GLY A 371 -16.41 -17.62 -18.04
N ALA A 372 -17.71 -17.72 -17.80
CA ALA A 372 -18.69 -17.98 -18.85
C ALA A 372 -18.63 -16.90 -19.95
N PRO A 373 -18.79 -17.26 -21.23
CA PRO A 373 -19.26 -18.56 -21.72
C PRO A 373 -18.17 -19.65 -21.81
N ILE A 374 -16.91 -19.32 -21.53
CA ILE A 374 -15.76 -20.20 -21.80
C ILE A 374 -15.10 -20.64 -20.49
N ARG A 375 -15.44 -21.85 -20.02
CA ARG A 375 -14.78 -22.47 -18.86
C ARG A 375 -13.27 -22.59 -19.11
N GLY A 376 -12.44 -21.95 -18.27
CA GLY A 376 -10.98 -22.13 -18.28
C GLY A 376 -10.28 -21.49 -19.49
N ARG A 377 -10.51 -20.19 -19.72
CA ARG A 377 -9.87 -19.45 -20.81
C ARG A 377 -8.39 -19.20 -20.49
N ILE A 378 -7.50 -19.47 -21.45
CA ILE A 378 -6.06 -19.16 -21.32
C ILE A 378 -5.72 -18.04 -22.29
N TYR A 379 -4.97 -17.06 -21.82
CA TYR A 379 -4.42 -15.96 -22.58
C TYR A 379 -2.92 -16.14 -22.74
N GLY A 380 -2.40 -15.79 -23.90
CA GLY A 380 -0.98 -15.88 -24.21
C GLY A 380 -0.50 -14.66 -24.98
N VAL A 381 0.68 -14.19 -24.60
CA VAL A 381 1.43 -13.20 -25.37
C VAL A 381 2.49 -13.90 -26.20
N ASP A 382 2.35 -13.80 -27.53
CA ASP A 382 3.33 -14.31 -28.49
C ASP A 382 4.42 -13.27 -28.73
N ALA A 383 5.67 -13.62 -28.39
CA ALA A 383 6.81 -12.74 -28.56
C ALA A 383 7.32 -12.65 -30.02
N ALA A 384 6.90 -13.55 -30.90
CA ALA A 384 7.35 -13.64 -32.28
C ALA A 384 6.35 -13.03 -33.29
N ASN A 385 5.13 -12.71 -32.87
CA ASN A 385 4.12 -12.18 -33.78
C ASN A 385 4.36 -10.68 -34.08
N PRO A 386 4.54 -10.27 -35.34
CA PRO A 386 4.74 -8.86 -35.70
C PRO A 386 3.58 -7.96 -35.31
N ASP A 387 2.37 -8.51 -35.20
CA ASP A 387 1.15 -7.77 -34.87
C ASP A 387 0.97 -7.52 -33.36
N ARG A 388 1.80 -8.17 -32.51
CA ARG A 388 1.75 -8.11 -31.04
C ARG A 388 0.37 -8.39 -30.46
N SER A 389 -0.42 -9.24 -31.11
CA SER A 389 -1.80 -9.51 -30.68
C SER A 389 -1.87 -10.30 -29.38
N LEU A 390 -2.96 -10.10 -28.63
CA LEU A 390 -3.36 -10.97 -27.50
C LEU A 390 -4.11 -12.19 -28.06
N TRP A 391 -3.63 -13.39 -27.71
CA TRP A 391 -4.27 -14.64 -28.11
C TRP A 391 -4.98 -15.27 -26.92
N ALA A 392 -6.11 -15.93 -27.15
CA ALA A 392 -6.73 -16.79 -26.14
C ALA A 392 -7.33 -18.06 -26.71
N THR A 393 -7.52 -19.04 -25.82
CA THR A 393 -8.24 -20.29 -26.09
C THR A 393 -9.33 -20.55 -25.06
N PRO A 394 -10.48 -21.11 -25.48
CA PRO A 394 -10.92 -21.22 -26.87
C PRO A 394 -11.09 -19.88 -27.58
N ASP A 395 -10.87 -19.91 -28.90
CA ASP A 395 -11.33 -18.85 -29.80
C ASP A 395 -12.86 -18.85 -29.82
N ILE A 396 -13.47 -17.75 -29.41
CA ILE A 396 -14.92 -17.60 -29.39
C ILE A 396 -15.54 -17.63 -30.80
N ALA A 397 -14.74 -17.31 -31.83
CA ALA A 397 -15.16 -17.37 -33.23
C ALA A 397 -15.07 -18.79 -33.82
N SER A 398 -14.48 -19.74 -33.09
CA SER A 398 -14.24 -21.10 -33.56
C SER A 398 -15.13 -22.12 -32.84
N PRO A 399 -15.65 -23.13 -33.55
CA PRO A 399 -16.38 -24.23 -32.93
C PRO A 399 -15.47 -25.21 -32.15
N ASP A 400 -14.15 -25.12 -32.33
CA ASP A 400 -13.18 -25.96 -31.62
C ASP A 400 -12.79 -25.35 -30.27
N ALA A 401 -13.16 -26.03 -29.19
CA ALA A 401 -12.86 -25.64 -27.81
C ALA A 401 -11.34 -25.60 -27.47
N GLN A 402 -10.47 -26.08 -28.36
CA GLN A 402 -9.01 -26.01 -28.22
C GLN A 402 -8.34 -24.99 -29.13
N SER A 403 -9.10 -24.39 -30.06
CA SER A 403 -8.55 -23.42 -30.99
C SER A 403 -8.12 -22.14 -30.28
N TRP A 404 -7.09 -21.50 -30.81
CA TRP A 404 -6.64 -20.20 -30.34
C TRP A 404 -6.97 -19.13 -31.36
N GLY A 405 -7.38 -17.97 -30.88
CA GLY A 405 -7.78 -16.84 -31.70
C GLY A 405 -7.25 -15.54 -31.14
N VAL A 406 -7.08 -14.55 -32.02
CA VAL A 406 -6.76 -13.19 -31.63
C VAL A 406 -7.99 -12.57 -30.98
N VAL A 407 -7.84 -12.13 -29.73
CA VAL A 407 -8.93 -11.55 -28.93
C VAL A 407 -9.06 -10.05 -29.13
N GLY A 408 -8.01 -9.43 -29.67
CA GLY A 408 -7.95 -8.02 -30.06
C GLY A 408 -6.55 -7.67 -30.56
N LYS A 409 -6.44 -6.61 -31.37
CA LYS A 409 -5.15 -6.00 -31.72
C LYS A 409 -4.77 -5.03 -30.61
N MET A 410 -3.89 -5.47 -29.72
CA MET A 410 -3.32 -4.65 -28.64
C MET A 410 -1.84 -4.47 -28.94
N SER A 411 -1.26 -3.31 -28.68
CA SER A 411 0.19 -3.10 -28.88
C SER A 411 0.86 -3.11 -27.52
N PHE A 412 1.75 -4.07 -27.27
CA PHE A 412 2.51 -4.17 -26.02
C PHE A 412 3.98 -4.56 -26.28
N ASP A 413 4.84 -4.43 -25.27
CA ASP A 413 6.21 -4.91 -25.36
C ASP A 413 6.22 -6.45 -25.23
N PRO A 414 6.95 -7.22 -26.08
CA PRO A 414 7.06 -8.68 -25.95
C PRO A 414 7.59 -9.20 -24.60
N ALA A 415 8.24 -8.35 -23.79
CA ALA A 415 8.66 -8.66 -22.43
C ALA A 415 7.55 -8.44 -21.38
N THR A 416 6.38 -7.96 -21.78
CA THR A 416 5.26 -7.63 -20.90
C THR A 416 4.67 -8.90 -20.29
N ALA A 417 4.73 -9.00 -18.97
CA ALA A 417 3.93 -9.98 -18.24
C ALA A 417 2.43 -9.66 -18.37
N ILE A 418 1.60 -10.71 -18.37
CA ILE A 418 0.15 -10.58 -18.37
C ILE A 418 -0.44 -11.37 -17.21
N THR A 419 -1.59 -10.91 -16.74
CA THR A 419 -2.50 -11.69 -15.89
C THR A 419 -3.91 -11.44 -16.38
N ALA A 420 -4.81 -12.37 -16.08
CA ALA A 420 -6.21 -12.21 -16.43
C ALA A 420 -7.06 -12.55 -15.21
N ALA A 421 -8.20 -11.90 -15.10
CA ALA A 421 -9.17 -12.10 -14.04
C ALA A 421 -10.57 -11.88 -14.58
N ILE A 422 -11.58 -12.39 -13.87
CA ILE A 422 -12.96 -11.96 -14.08
C ILE A 422 -13.35 -11.15 -12.87
N PRO A 423 -13.33 -9.82 -12.99
CA PRO A 423 -14.00 -8.99 -12.01
C PRO A 423 -15.46 -9.41 -11.98
N ILE A 424 -16.00 -9.59 -10.78
CA ILE A 424 -17.43 -9.84 -10.63
C ILE A 424 -18.17 -8.68 -11.34
N GLY A 425 -19.22 -8.98 -12.11
CA GLY A 425 -19.95 -7.97 -12.88
C GLY A 425 -19.31 -7.50 -14.21
N LEU A 426 -18.08 -7.92 -14.52
CA LEU A 426 -17.45 -7.76 -15.85
C LEU A 426 -17.27 -9.13 -16.52
N ASN A 427 -17.13 -9.14 -17.86
CA ASN A 427 -17.03 -10.40 -18.60
C ASN A 427 -15.60 -11.00 -18.56
N ASP A 428 -14.58 -10.20 -18.85
CA ASP A 428 -13.16 -10.58 -18.74
C ASP A 428 -12.31 -9.31 -18.55
N ALA A 429 -11.23 -9.42 -17.79
CA ALA A 429 -10.20 -8.40 -17.66
C ALA A 429 -8.80 -8.99 -17.89
N VAL A 430 -7.98 -8.31 -18.67
CA VAL A 430 -6.57 -8.67 -18.90
C VAL A 430 -5.71 -7.48 -18.51
N VAL A 431 -4.74 -7.72 -17.64
CA VAL A 431 -3.78 -6.70 -17.21
C VAL A 431 -2.46 -6.94 -17.91
N PHE A 432 -1.98 -5.89 -18.56
CA PHE A 432 -0.67 -5.83 -19.20
C PHE A 432 0.29 -5.07 -18.31
N GLY A 433 1.45 -5.68 -18.12
CA GLY A 433 2.58 -5.19 -17.36
C GLY A 433 3.33 -3.99 -17.94
N THR A 434 2.66 -3.08 -18.63
CA THR A 434 3.24 -1.85 -19.20
C THR A 434 3.53 -0.80 -18.11
N THR A 435 4.15 0.31 -18.51
CA THR A 435 4.35 1.48 -17.65
C THR A 435 3.71 2.70 -18.31
N PRO A 436 2.54 3.16 -17.85
CA PRO A 436 1.71 2.64 -16.74
C PRO A 436 1.08 1.27 -17.03
N LEU A 437 0.60 0.56 -16.01
CA LEU A 437 -0.12 -0.72 -16.20
C LEU A 437 -1.35 -0.50 -17.09
N SER A 438 -1.58 -1.37 -18.06
CA SER A 438 -2.73 -1.29 -18.98
C SER A 438 -3.77 -2.36 -18.61
N LEU A 439 -4.96 -1.93 -18.24
CA LEU A 439 -6.10 -2.78 -17.93
C LEU A 439 -7.03 -2.81 -19.13
N GLN A 440 -7.16 -3.97 -19.77
CA GLN A 440 -8.08 -4.21 -20.87
C GLN A 440 -9.34 -4.86 -20.30
N LEU A 441 -10.49 -4.20 -20.47
CA LEU A 441 -11.79 -4.67 -19.99
C LEU A 441 -12.68 -5.06 -21.15
N TRP A 442 -13.21 -6.30 -21.13
CA TRP A 442 -14.18 -6.74 -22.12
C TRP A 442 -15.60 -6.33 -21.71
N LYS A 443 -16.21 -5.43 -22.49
CA LYS A 443 -17.58 -4.93 -22.25
C LYS A 443 -18.65 -5.69 -23.06
N GLY A 444 -18.34 -6.87 -23.57
CA GLY A 444 -19.28 -7.72 -24.32
C GLY A 444 -19.34 -7.46 -25.84
N ALA A 445 -18.90 -6.28 -26.30
CA ALA A 445 -18.79 -5.95 -27.73
C ALA A 445 -17.39 -5.49 -28.15
N ALA A 446 -16.65 -4.84 -27.24
CA ALA A 446 -15.32 -4.31 -27.48
C ALA A 446 -14.46 -4.40 -26.22
N TRP A 447 -13.14 -4.32 -26.43
CA TRP A 447 -12.17 -4.08 -25.37
C TRP A 447 -12.03 -2.58 -25.15
N GLU A 448 -12.06 -2.18 -23.89
CA GLU A 448 -11.75 -0.82 -23.44
C GLU A 448 -10.44 -0.85 -22.65
N GLU A 449 -9.55 0.10 -22.94
CA GLU A 449 -8.30 0.28 -22.21
C GLU A 449 -8.47 1.30 -21.10
N GLU A 450 -7.99 0.96 -19.90
CA GLU A 450 -7.77 1.91 -18.82
C GLU A 450 -6.33 1.82 -18.34
N LEU A 451 -5.68 2.98 -18.16
CA LEU A 451 -4.30 3.04 -17.68
C LEU A 451 -4.29 3.24 -16.15
N LEU A 452 -3.60 2.34 -15.47
CA LEU A 452 -3.52 2.25 -14.02
C LEU A 452 -2.23 2.90 -13.49
N GLY A 453 -2.24 4.23 -13.32
CA GLY A 453 -1.23 5.00 -12.56
C GLY A 453 0.24 4.83 -12.96
N ALA A 454 1.13 5.69 -12.46
CA ALA A 454 2.57 5.50 -12.66
C ALA A 454 3.06 4.36 -11.74
N VAL A 455 3.07 3.14 -12.25
CA VAL A 455 3.58 1.97 -11.53
C VAL A 455 5.01 1.67 -11.99
N LEU A 456 5.97 1.87 -11.10
CA LEU A 456 7.34 1.40 -11.34
C LEU A 456 7.37 -0.11 -11.15
N ARG A 457 7.61 -0.84 -12.24
CA ARG A 457 7.76 -2.30 -12.24
C ARG A 457 8.78 -2.75 -13.27
N GLN A 458 9.33 -3.94 -13.04
CA GLN A 458 10.06 -4.62 -14.09
C GLN A 458 9.07 -5.27 -15.06
N LEU A 459 9.16 -4.96 -16.36
CA LEU A 459 8.22 -5.45 -17.37
C LEU A 459 8.09 -6.99 -17.36
N SER A 460 9.23 -7.67 -17.15
CA SER A 460 9.36 -9.12 -17.11
C SER A 460 8.96 -9.78 -15.78
N GLY A 461 8.77 -9.01 -14.70
CA GLY A 461 8.28 -9.53 -13.43
C GLY A 461 6.82 -9.97 -13.56
N GLY A 462 6.37 -10.89 -12.71
CA GLY A 462 5.00 -11.41 -12.77
C GLY A 462 3.95 -10.37 -12.37
N LEU A 463 2.71 -10.71 -12.70
CA LEU A 463 1.49 -10.02 -12.32
C LEU A 463 0.49 -11.05 -11.84
N SER A 464 -0.37 -10.65 -10.90
CA SER A 464 -1.55 -11.42 -10.57
C SER A 464 -2.71 -10.47 -10.33
N ALA A 465 -3.87 -10.81 -10.88
CA ALA A 465 -5.07 -10.02 -10.71
C ALA A 465 -6.15 -10.87 -10.05
N PHE A 466 -6.85 -10.29 -9.09
CA PHE A 466 -7.88 -10.96 -8.30
C PHE A 466 -8.95 -9.98 -7.86
N SER A 467 -10.15 -10.49 -7.55
CA SER A 467 -11.27 -9.67 -7.13
C SER A 467 -11.80 -10.15 -5.79
N ARG A 468 -11.90 -9.24 -4.83
CA ARG A 468 -12.50 -9.49 -3.51
C ARG A 468 -13.92 -8.93 -3.39
N HIS A 469 -14.22 -7.88 -4.15
CA HIS A 469 -15.52 -7.23 -4.16
C HIS A 469 -16.16 -7.25 -5.56
N LYS A 470 -17.48 -7.02 -5.60
CA LYS A 470 -18.30 -7.10 -6.80
C LYS A 470 -17.93 -6.13 -7.92
N GLU A 471 -17.16 -5.09 -7.63
CA GLU A 471 -16.76 -4.07 -8.60
C GLU A 471 -15.29 -3.67 -8.40
N SER A 472 -14.47 -4.55 -7.83
CA SER A 472 -13.05 -4.24 -7.60
C SER A 472 -12.13 -5.23 -8.32
N LEU A 473 -11.00 -4.73 -8.79
CA LEU A 473 -9.88 -5.54 -9.23
C LEU A 473 -8.63 -5.11 -8.48
N ASP A 474 -8.01 -6.06 -7.80
CA ASP A 474 -6.71 -5.87 -7.18
C ASP A 474 -5.64 -6.54 -8.04
N ILE A 475 -4.50 -5.89 -8.14
CA ILE A 475 -3.39 -6.26 -9.02
C ILE A 475 -2.13 -6.30 -8.19
N ALA A 476 -1.59 -7.49 -8.00
CA ALA A 476 -0.31 -7.71 -7.38
C ALA A 476 0.81 -7.64 -8.42
N PHE A 477 1.90 -6.95 -8.08
CA PHE A 477 3.10 -6.86 -8.91
C PHE A 477 4.35 -6.68 -8.03
N ILE A 478 5.52 -6.86 -8.63
CA ILE A 478 6.82 -6.64 -7.98
C ILE A 478 7.49 -5.42 -8.63
N ASP A 479 7.99 -4.50 -7.81
CA ASP A 479 8.68 -3.30 -8.27
C ASP A 479 10.18 -3.55 -8.53
N PRO A 480 10.94 -2.59 -9.11
CA PRO A 480 12.37 -2.77 -9.38
C PRO A 480 13.23 -2.94 -8.12
N ALA A 481 12.72 -2.61 -6.92
CA ALA A 481 13.39 -2.85 -5.65
C ALA A 481 13.12 -4.26 -5.10
N GLY A 482 12.31 -5.07 -5.79
CA GLY A 482 11.94 -6.41 -5.35
C GLY A 482 10.83 -6.41 -4.30
N GLN A 483 10.10 -5.30 -4.13
CA GLN A 483 9.01 -5.20 -3.18
C GLN A 483 7.68 -5.57 -3.85
N VAL A 484 6.86 -6.34 -3.12
CA VAL A 484 5.51 -6.71 -3.57
C VAL A 484 4.58 -5.52 -3.36
N ASN A 485 3.80 -5.18 -4.37
CA ASN A 485 2.85 -4.08 -4.34
C ASN A 485 1.47 -4.58 -4.74
N ILE A 486 0.42 -4.08 -4.07
CA ILE A 486 -0.98 -4.32 -4.42
C ILE A 486 -1.59 -3.01 -4.86
N ALA A 487 -2.15 -3.04 -6.06
CA ALA A 487 -2.79 -1.94 -6.73
C ALA A 487 -4.28 -2.21 -6.84
N SER A 488 -5.13 -1.24 -6.49
CA SER A 488 -6.58 -1.42 -6.55
C SER A 488 -7.23 -0.58 -7.63
N TRP A 489 -8.15 -1.19 -8.34
CA TRP A 489 -9.02 -0.58 -9.34
C TRP A 489 -10.49 -0.82 -8.97
N SER A 490 -11.33 0.20 -9.09
CA SER A 490 -12.77 0.10 -8.93
C SER A 490 -13.46 1.25 -9.68
N PRO A 491 -14.53 0.99 -10.45
CA PRO A 491 -15.35 2.04 -11.04
C PRO A 491 -16.23 2.72 -9.98
N ASP A 492 -16.46 2.06 -8.82
CA ASP A 492 -17.19 2.63 -7.69
C ASP A 492 -16.32 3.70 -7.00
N PRO A 493 -16.72 4.99 -7.02
CA PRO A 493 -15.99 6.07 -6.36
C PRO A 493 -15.91 5.91 -4.84
N ASP A 494 -16.86 5.19 -4.23
CA ASP A 494 -16.93 4.98 -2.79
C ASP A 494 -16.16 3.72 -2.34
N PHE A 495 -15.63 2.94 -3.30
CA PHE A 495 -14.83 1.76 -3.00
C PHE A 495 -13.58 2.15 -2.21
N LYS A 496 -13.47 1.57 -1.01
CA LYS A 496 -12.29 1.71 -0.16
C LYS A 496 -11.25 0.66 -0.57
N PRO A 497 -10.12 1.06 -1.18
CA PRO A 497 -9.08 0.12 -1.54
C PRO A 497 -8.46 -0.52 -0.29
N ALA A 498 -7.89 -1.71 -0.47
CA ALA A 498 -7.11 -2.35 0.58
C ALA A 498 -5.69 -1.80 0.63
N MET A 499 -5.60 -0.48 0.80
CA MET A 499 -4.35 0.26 0.84
C MET A 499 -3.65 0.16 2.20
N SER A 500 -4.23 -0.56 3.15
CA SER A 500 -3.67 -0.74 4.48
C SER A 500 -3.19 -2.17 4.70
N GLN A 501 -1.92 -2.30 5.07
CA GLN A 501 -1.51 -3.39 5.94
C GLN A 501 -2.26 -3.17 7.27
N TYR A 502 -2.91 -4.22 7.77
CA TYR A 502 -3.91 -4.24 8.85
C TYR A 502 -4.20 -2.87 9.52
N GLN A 503 -5.32 -2.25 9.13
CA GLN A 503 -5.76 -0.94 9.61
C GLN A 503 -6.52 -0.97 10.94
N GLY A 504 -6.42 -2.05 11.72
CA GLY A 504 -6.67 -2.04 13.16
C GLY A 504 -5.57 -1.31 13.92
N ASN A 505 -5.12 -0.17 13.37
CA ASN A 505 -4.20 0.74 13.99
C ASN A 505 -5.03 1.71 14.83
N SER A 506 -5.08 1.47 16.13
CA SER A 506 -5.80 2.32 17.05
C SER A 506 -4.84 2.76 18.14
N ILE A 507 -4.92 4.04 18.51
CA ILE A 507 -4.37 4.44 19.79
C ILE A 507 -5.34 3.93 20.85
N VAL A 508 -4.87 3.06 21.72
CA VAL A 508 -5.66 2.45 22.77
C VAL A 508 -5.09 2.80 24.13
N VAL A 509 -5.97 2.77 25.12
CA VAL A 509 -5.64 2.81 26.53
C VAL A 509 -6.20 1.54 27.16
N LEU A 510 -5.47 0.97 28.10
CA LEU A 510 -5.89 -0.20 28.85
C LEU A 510 -6.06 0.21 30.30
N GLN A 511 -7.27 0.12 30.83
CA GLN A 511 -7.55 0.42 32.22
C GLN A 511 -7.62 -0.87 33.03
N ALA A 512 -6.85 -0.93 34.11
CA ALA A 512 -6.84 -2.01 35.09
C ALA A 512 -8.08 -1.96 36.00
N SER A 513 -8.28 -3.01 36.80
CA SER A 513 -9.47 -3.15 37.66
C SER A 513 -9.64 -2.04 38.71
N ASP A 514 -8.54 -1.45 39.17
CA ASP A 514 -8.55 -0.40 40.19
C ASP A 514 -8.72 1.02 39.61
N GLY A 515 -8.79 1.14 38.27
CA GLY A 515 -8.96 2.39 37.56
C GLY A 515 -7.68 3.00 37.01
N HIS A 516 -6.49 2.49 37.35
CA HIS A 516 -5.23 2.96 36.74
C HIS A 516 -5.09 2.49 35.30
N PHE A 517 -4.30 3.22 34.51
CA PHE A 517 -3.98 2.92 33.13
C PHE A 517 -2.63 2.21 33.00
N VAL A 518 -2.55 1.28 32.05
CA VAL A 518 -1.30 0.69 31.61
C VAL A 518 -0.48 1.73 30.87
N GLN A 519 0.79 1.86 31.24
CA GLN A 519 1.75 2.80 30.71
C GLN A 519 3.07 2.11 30.35
N ALA A 520 3.71 2.60 29.29
CA ALA A 520 5.11 2.32 28.99
C ALA A 520 5.99 3.35 29.71
N LYS A 521 6.79 2.90 30.69
CA LYS A 521 7.64 3.81 31.46
C LYS A 521 8.62 4.54 30.52
N ASN A 522 8.79 5.84 30.75
CA ASN A 522 9.61 6.72 29.93
C ASN A 522 9.16 6.84 28.45
N GLY A 523 7.92 6.48 28.10
CA GLY A 523 7.41 6.53 26.71
C GLY A 523 7.82 5.33 25.85
N GLY A 524 8.65 4.43 26.39
CA GLY A 524 9.29 3.29 25.72
C GLY A 524 10.76 3.17 26.15
N GLY A 525 11.34 1.98 26.02
CA GLY A 525 12.72 1.70 26.42
C GLY A 525 12.92 1.25 27.87
N ASP A 526 11.85 0.86 28.57
CA ASP A 526 11.87 0.34 29.95
C ASP A 526 10.67 -0.61 30.17
N GLY A 527 10.37 -0.99 31.42
CA GLY A 527 9.25 -1.86 31.79
C GLY A 527 7.86 -1.25 31.62
N MET A 528 6.84 -2.12 31.63
CA MET A 528 5.42 -1.72 31.63
C MET A 528 4.88 -1.59 33.06
N GLY A 529 4.04 -0.59 33.31
CA GLY A 529 3.35 -0.37 34.60
C GLY A 529 1.86 -0.14 34.42
N ALA A 530 1.05 -0.45 35.43
CA ALA A 530 -0.38 -0.11 35.49
C ALA A 530 -0.59 0.98 36.56
N GLU A 531 0.22 2.03 36.53
CA GLU A 531 0.30 3.07 37.55
C GLU A 531 -0.23 4.43 37.05
N GLY A 532 -0.69 4.52 35.79
CA GLY A 532 -1.13 5.78 35.20
C GLY A 532 -2.45 6.27 35.79
N GLU A 533 -2.48 7.45 36.40
CA GLU A 533 -3.71 8.04 36.94
C GLU A 533 -4.52 8.83 35.90
N LEU A 534 -3.85 9.26 34.82
CA LEU A 534 -4.41 10.06 33.73
C LEU A 534 -3.91 9.53 32.39
N ILE A 535 -4.69 9.73 31.32
CA ILE A 535 -4.29 9.36 29.97
C ILE A 535 -3.32 10.41 29.43
N GLY A 536 -2.02 10.11 29.47
CA GLY A 536 -0.94 10.86 28.83
C GLY A 536 -0.37 10.16 27.61
N ASP A 537 0.84 10.53 27.20
CA ASP A 537 1.49 9.89 26.06
C ASP A 537 2.03 8.49 26.39
N TRP A 538 2.28 8.20 27.67
CA TRP A 538 2.82 6.91 28.12
C TRP A 538 1.73 5.83 28.21
N GLU A 539 0.48 6.23 28.47
CA GLU A 539 -0.69 5.36 28.56
C GLU A 539 -1.31 5.05 27.19
N LYS A 540 -0.91 5.80 26.16
CA LYS A 540 -1.35 5.61 24.78
C LYS A 540 -0.46 4.57 24.11
N LEU A 541 -1.03 3.40 23.87
CA LEU A 541 -0.39 2.35 23.08
C LEU A 541 -1.01 2.33 21.69
N ARG A 542 -0.18 2.39 20.67
CA ARG A 542 -0.60 2.09 19.31
C ARG A 542 -0.78 0.58 19.20
N MET A 543 -2.02 0.12 19.24
CA MET A 543 -2.36 -1.27 18.98
C MET A 543 -2.42 -1.47 17.47
N LEU A 544 -1.61 -2.39 16.97
CA LEU A 544 -1.71 -2.88 15.61
C LEU A 544 -2.24 -4.31 15.70
N ASP A 545 -3.49 -4.47 15.30
CA ASP A 545 -4.02 -5.80 15.05
C ASP A 545 -3.33 -6.35 13.77
N LEU A 546 -2.98 -7.63 13.75
CA LEU A 546 -2.10 -8.23 12.73
C LEU A 546 -2.89 -9.18 11.83
N ARG A 547 -3.69 -10.06 12.45
CA ARG A 547 -4.51 -11.09 11.81
C ARG A 547 -5.40 -11.79 12.80
N THR A 548 -6.42 -12.50 12.29
CA THR A 548 -7.17 -13.48 13.10
C THR A 548 -6.55 -14.87 12.91
N VAL A 549 -6.34 -15.60 14.01
CA VAL A 549 -5.86 -16.99 13.97
C VAL A 549 -6.80 -17.93 14.71
N THR A 550 -6.82 -19.19 14.27
CA THR A 550 -7.35 -20.31 15.05
C THR A 550 -6.24 -20.81 15.97
N THR A 551 -6.44 -20.70 17.29
CA THR A 551 -5.53 -21.28 18.29
C THR A 551 -5.65 -22.80 18.34
N ASP A 552 -4.72 -23.49 19.02
CA ASP A 552 -4.76 -24.95 19.20
C ASP A 552 -6.06 -25.42 19.87
N SER A 553 -6.68 -24.54 20.67
CA SER A 553 -7.98 -24.76 21.30
C SER A 553 -9.19 -24.68 20.35
N GLY A 554 -8.97 -24.36 19.07
CA GLY A 554 -10.02 -24.15 18.06
C GLY A 554 -10.72 -22.80 18.13
N LYS A 555 -10.32 -21.92 19.05
CA LYS A 555 -10.89 -20.57 19.19
C LYS A 555 -10.23 -19.59 18.22
N GLN A 556 -11.07 -18.77 17.56
CA GLN A 556 -10.61 -17.62 16.78
C GLN A 556 -10.18 -16.49 17.71
N ARG A 557 -8.97 -15.96 17.54
CA ARG A 557 -8.43 -14.84 18.30
C ARG A 557 -7.72 -13.86 17.39
N ARG A 558 -7.69 -12.59 17.79
CA ARG A 558 -6.96 -11.54 17.08
C ARG A 558 -5.55 -11.48 17.60
N LEU A 559 -4.58 -11.56 16.70
CA LEU A 559 -3.18 -11.44 16.99
C LEU A 559 -2.82 -9.96 16.89
N VAL A 560 -2.33 -9.36 17.96
CA VAL A 560 -2.08 -7.91 18.05
C VAL A 560 -0.66 -7.64 18.56
N VAL A 561 -0.15 -6.46 18.26
CA VAL A 561 1.06 -5.90 18.87
C VAL A 561 0.74 -4.53 19.45
N PHE A 562 1.48 -4.12 20.47
CA PHE A 562 1.36 -2.81 21.08
C PHE A 562 2.68 -2.07 20.90
N GLN A 563 2.63 -0.91 20.25
CA GLN A 563 3.76 -0.01 20.09
C GLN A 563 3.56 1.20 20.99
N THR A 564 4.61 1.61 21.69
CA THR A 564 4.61 2.78 22.57
C THR A 564 4.75 4.07 21.77
N HIS A 565 4.58 5.20 22.43
CA HIS A 565 4.80 6.53 21.86
C HIS A 565 6.18 6.66 21.20
N ASP A 566 7.24 6.17 21.86
CA ASP A 566 8.62 6.26 21.36
C ASP A 566 8.99 5.11 20.41
N SER A 567 8.00 4.53 19.73
CA SER A 567 8.16 3.52 18.68
C SER A 567 8.74 2.16 19.11
N HIS A 568 8.82 1.87 20.41
CA HIS A 568 9.19 0.55 20.92
C HIS A 568 7.99 -0.39 20.99
N TYR A 569 8.21 -1.70 20.87
CA TYR A 569 7.17 -2.71 20.97
C TYR A 569 7.15 -3.32 22.37
N VAL A 570 5.94 -3.53 22.91
CA VAL A 570 5.74 -4.23 24.17
C VAL A 570 5.98 -5.72 23.95
N GLY A 571 6.85 -6.33 24.75
CA GLY A 571 7.22 -7.74 24.69
C GLY A 571 7.04 -8.44 26.04
N ALA A 572 6.54 -9.68 26.00
CA ALA A 572 6.56 -10.59 27.14
C ALA A 572 7.88 -11.34 27.17
N VAL A 573 8.70 -11.09 28.19
CA VAL A 573 10.01 -11.72 28.33
C VAL A 573 9.86 -13.24 28.38
N GLY A 574 10.52 -13.95 27.45
CA GLY A 574 10.42 -15.41 27.32
C GLY A 574 9.17 -15.91 26.57
N GLY A 575 8.35 -15.02 26.01
CA GLY A 575 7.07 -15.35 25.37
C GLY A 575 5.90 -15.51 26.34
N GLY A 576 6.15 -15.31 27.64
CA GLY A 576 5.22 -15.51 28.75
C GLY A 576 5.93 -16.10 29.98
N GLY A 577 5.32 -15.97 31.16
CA GLY A 577 5.84 -16.48 32.45
C GLY A 577 6.69 -15.51 33.28
N SER A 578 6.78 -14.23 32.89
CA SER A 578 7.63 -13.22 33.55
C SER A 578 6.98 -11.83 33.56
N HIS A 579 7.71 -10.77 33.19
CA HIS A 579 7.24 -9.39 33.13
C HIS A 579 7.14 -8.89 31.69
N LEU A 580 6.41 -7.78 31.51
CA LEU A 580 6.37 -7.05 30.24
C LEU A 580 7.41 -5.93 30.21
N ILE A 581 8.08 -5.80 29.07
CA ILE A 581 9.02 -4.72 28.77
C ILE A 581 8.63 -4.04 27.46
N ALA A 582 9.02 -2.79 27.26
CA ALA A 582 8.77 -2.06 26.02
C ALA A 582 10.08 -1.55 25.40
N GLU A 583 11.04 -2.45 25.19
CA GLU A 583 12.38 -2.12 24.67
C GLU A 583 12.60 -2.61 23.23
N ALA A 584 11.70 -3.43 22.69
CA ALA A 584 11.91 -4.05 21.39
C ALA A 584 11.79 -3.02 20.26
N THR A 585 12.77 -3.00 19.35
CA THR A 585 12.76 -2.10 18.17
C THR A 585 12.13 -2.74 16.94
N ALA A 586 11.74 -4.02 17.02
CA ALA A 586 11.09 -4.77 15.96
C ALA A 586 10.08 -5.77 16.55
N ILE A 587 9.08 -6.14 15.76
CA ILE A 587 8.08 -7.14 16.13
C ILE A 587 8.70 -8.54 16.02
N GLY A 588 8.71 -9.28 17.13
CA GLY A 588 9.03 -10.69 17.19
C GLY A 588 7.90 -11.51 17.83
N PRO A 589 8.13 -12.82 18.06
CA PRO A 589 7.15 -13.68 18.72
C PRO A 589 6.74 -13.16 20.12
N TRP A 590 7.66 -12.57 20.87
CA TRP A 590 7.42 -12.10 22.24
C TRP A 590 6.64 -10.79 22.29
N GLU A 591 6.69 -10.00 21.21
CA GLU A 591 5.98 -8.74 21.04
C GLU A 591 4.56 -8.92 20.51
N THR A 592 4.13 -10.17 20.38
CA THR A 592 2.86 -10.55 19.75
C THR A 592 1.93 -11.19 20.77
N PHE A 593 0.66 -10.78 20.78
CA PHE A 593 -0.33 -11.20 21.78
C PHE A 593 -1.66 -11.61 21.16
N TYR A 594 -2.39 -12.49 21.82
CA TYR A 594 -3.78 -12.78 21.48
C TYR A 594 -4.72 -11.84 22.25
N LEU A 595 -5.47 -11.02 21.53
CA LEU A 595 -6.54 -10.21 22.07
C LEU A 595 -7.87 -10.95 21.96
N ASP A 596 -8.49 -11.23 23.10
CA ASP A 596 -9.84 -11.78 23.20
C ASP A 596 -10.81 -10.70 23.72
N VAL A 597 -11.80 -10.37 22.90
CA VAL A 597 -12.84 -9.37 23.18
C VAL A 597 -14.22 -9.97 23.42
N SER A 598 -14.30 -11.30 23.56
CA SER A 598 -15.57 -12.00 23.80
C SER A 598 -16.25 -11.61 25.13
N ASN A 599 -15.49 -11.08 26.09
CA ASN A 599 -15.97 -10.67 27.42
C ASN A 599 -16.17 -9.15 27.58
N SER A 600 -16.45 -8.44 26.48
CA SER A 600 -16.70 -6.99 26.46
C SER A 600 -17.66 -6.54 27.59
N PRO A 601 -17.35 -5.46 28.35
CA PRO A 601 -16.38 -4.41 28.03
C PRO A 601 -14.94 -4.71 28.44
N ARG A 602 -14.67 -5.83 29.11
CA ARG A 602 -13.30 -6.20 29.51
C ARG A 602 -12.69 -7.18 28.51
N VAL A 603 -11.42 -6.98 28.20
CA VAL A 603 -10.66 -7.80 27.25
C VAL A 603 -9.57 -8.55 27.99
N THR A 604 -9.12 -9.66 27.41
CA THR A 604 -7.88 -10.33 27.86
C THR A 604 -6.82 -10.22 26.78
N ILE A 605 -5.58 -10.02 27.20
CA ILE A 605 -4.40 -10.00 26.35
C ILE A 605 -3.53 -11.17 26.78
N GLN A 606 -3.48 -12.20 25.95
CA GLN A 606 -2.75 -13.42 26.24
C GLN A 606 -1.41 -13.42 25.48
N CYS A 607 -0.37 -13.94 26.12
CA CYS A 607 0.95 -14.09 25.54
C CYS A 607 0.96 -15.18 24.46
N ILE A 608 1.98 -15.14 23.59
CA ILE A 608 2.10 -16.04 22.44
C ILE A 608 2.23 -17.52 22.83
N ASP A 609 2.61 -17.81 24.09
CA ASP A 609 2.69 -19.17 24.64
C ASP A 609 1.33 -19.82 24.95
N GLU A 610 0.23 -19.13 24.64
CA GLU A 610 -1.16 -19.55 24.88
C GLU A 610 -1.47 -19.93 26.34
N SER A 611 -0.60 -19.54 27.27
CA SER A 611 -0.68 -19.95 28.68
C SER A 611 -0.82 -18.75 29.59
N HIS A 612 -0.03 -17.69 29.39
CA HIS A 612 0.04 -16.57 30.31
C HIS A 612 -0.70 -15.32 29.81
N PHE A 613 -1.17 -14.48 30.72
CA PHE A 613 -1.91 -13.24 30.43
C PHE A 613 -1.19 -12.02 30.97
N TRP A 614 -1.41 -10.88 30.30
CA TRP A 614 -1.05 -9.57 30.86
C TRP A 614 -1.73 -9.39 32.21
N THR A 615 -0.98 -8.99 33.22
CA THR A 615 -1.45 -8.95 34.61
C THR A 615 -1.14 -7.59 35.21
N ALA A 616 -2.17 -6.79 35.53
CA ALA A 616 -1.99 -5.59 36.34
C ALA A 616 -1.80 -6.02 37.82
N ASN A 617 -0.55 -6.08 38.27
CA ASN A 617 -0.26 -6.52 39.65
C ASN A 617 -0.97 -5.62 40.67
N ASN A 618 -1.51 -6.24 41.73
CA ASN A 618 -2.39 -5.61 42.73
C ASN A 618 -3.70 -5.04 42.18
N GLY A 619 -4.10 -5.43 40.96
CA GLY A 619 -5.27 -4.89 40.27
C GLY A 619 -5.02 -3.55 39.59
N GLY A 620 -3.78 -3.05 39.66
CA GLY A 620 -3.27 -1.75 39.23
C GLY A 620 -2.41 -1.10 40.34
N GLY A 621 -1.76 0.02 40.03
CA GLY A 621 -0.81 0.71 40.91
C GLY A 621 0.56 0.04 41.03
N ALA A 622 0.90 -0.90 40.15
CA ALA A 622 2.20 -1.58 40.12
C ALA A 622 2.61 -2.01 38.68
N ALA A 623 3.75 -2.70 38.54
CA ALA A 623 4.25 -3.22 37.26
C ALA A 623 3.26 -4.19 36.57
N VAL A 624 3.25 -4.25 35.24
CA VAL A 624 2.46 -5.24 34.49
C VAL A 624 3.27 -6.52 34.28
N GLY A 625 2.73 -7.63 34.78
CA GLY A 625 3.26 -8.97 34.60
C GLY A 625 2.72 -9.67 33.36
N ALA A 626 3.32 -10.82 33.05
CA ALA A 626 2.93 -11.75 32.02
C ALA A 626 3.04 -13.20 32.53
N ASP A 627 2.70 -13.43 33.81
CA ASP A 627 3.03 -14.66 34.56
C ASP A 627 1.81 -15.44 35.08
N LYS A 628 0.58 -14.93 34.90
CA LYS A 628 -0.64 -15.60 35.38
C LYS A 628 -1.29 -16.40 34.27
N THR A 629 -1.77 -17.59 34.61
CA THR A 629 -2.33 -18.56 33.64
C THR A 629 -3.85 -18.65 33.62
N ASN A 630 -4.54 -17.95 34.52
CA ASN A 630 -5.98 -17.95 34.61
C ASN A 630 -6.49 -16.51 34.70
N PRO A 631 -7.29 -16.04 33.72
CA PRO A 631 -7.71 -14.65 33.71
C PRO A 631 -8.78 -14.39 34.78
N GLN A 632 -8.49 -13.45 35.68
CA GLN A 632 -9.42 -12.90 36.66
C GLN A 632 -9.46 -11.37 36.55
N ASP A 633 -9.80 -10.66 37.62
CA ASP A 633 -9.96 -9.20 37.59
C ASP A 633 -8.65 -8.46 37.26
N TRP A 634 -7.48 -9.03 37.57
CA TRP A 634 -6.18 -8.41 37.35
C TRP A 634 -5.63 -8.65 35.93
N GLU A 635 -6.10 -9.71 35.27
CA GLU A 635 -5.70 -10.08 33.91
C GLU A 635 -6.69 -9.60 32.84
N THR A 636 -7.65 -8.78 33.25
CA THR A 636 -8.68 -8.23 32.36
C THR A 636 -8.60 -6.70 32.36
N PHE A 637 -8.79 -6.10 31.19
CA PHE A 637 -8.63 -4.64 31.01
C PHE A 637 -9.85 -4.05 30.32
N VAL A 638 -10.24 -2.84 30.69
CA VAL A 638 -11.15 -2.07 29.83
C VAL A 638 -10.31 -1.48 28.70
N LEU A 639 -10.65 -1.83 27.46
CA LEU A 639 -9.98 -1.34 26.26
C LEU A 639 -10.71 -0.09 25.77
N GLY A 640 -10.08 1.07 25.91
CA GLY A 640 -10.55 2.33 25.36
C GLY A 640 -9.83 2.67 24.06
N VAL A 641 -10.57 3.03 23.02
CA VAL A 641 -9.98 3.56 21.76
C VAL A 641 -9.97 5.09 21.84
N GLN A 642 -8.82 5.69 21.58
CA GLN A 642 -8.63 7.14 21.51
C GLN A 642 -8.80 7.63 20.06
N PRO A 643 -9.43 8.80 19.85
CA PRO A 643 -9.65 9.39 18.54
C PRO A 643 -8.36 9.86 17.85
#